data_AF-A0A9Q9UGE4-F1
#
_entry.id   AF-A0A9Q9UGE4-F1
#
_cell.length_a   1.000
_cell.length_b   1.000
_cell.length_c   1.000
_cell.angle_alpha   90.00
_cell.angle_beta   90.00
_cell.angle_gamma   90.00
#
_symmetry.space_group_name_H-M   'P 1'
#
loop_
_entity.id
_entity.type
_entity.pdbx_description
1 polymer ?
#
loop_
_entity_poly.entity_id
_entity_poly.type
_entity_poly.pdbx_seq_one_letter_code
_entity_poly.pdbx_strand_id
1 'polypeptide(L)'
;MADHSSEKRPDFVIDSAPQNTALTSPGQEKIVPGDVIDNEKSCHPLSSDNRPQENVSSNDDGSGDAESVDSKDELRLSKARCIALVCTVTGASFLNTLASQSVVIILPQIGRALDVPDTRLQWVVSSYVLTFGCFLLLWGRIADIYGKRLIFILGSFWVTICCVVNAFIPTEIAFDLFRGLHGLGAAANVPTAIGILGTTFPPGKAKNYAFSAYAAGAPLGSVCGNLVSGLIAEFASWKWVFGALAIMAGMIAVAGVFCIPSPPPELRPEHNNLRSKTAAVDWIGATLITCGLLALMFALTEGNVVGWTAPWIPVLIVVSFGVIVAFFFWQRYLEQKTNRPPLVKVSIFNNWRFTTVMIIMGFFFGGFNNYLIYATYYFQDYQGLSPLQTMLRFIPTGVSGFVVAFFTAYFLSRVPTFFILAFGHVAVCIAAVLYAVPIPPTTSYFAWGFWAMILSVVGADTAWPCLTLFTSHSLPREDQAVGGALINSSGMIGRAISLAIATSIQSSVMAKERGVSVQDVGPVKEWDAPSLNGLRAGAWTNFGILFIALALVVYTFRNSPKVHVNVNIMIDIVLLGATGYTGRLCASYMAQVLPGNVSWAIAGRSKSKLQALHRELQLEEPKCTVYALDLASDEAISELVKTSRVIINTIGPYATTCGTAVIRACAENGTDYVDCSGEPAWMRDIIAQYDTIACNSGSRIIMTAGWAAVPADLSVYLAALKLQRHFYLPTREVLVCLEDVRGSFSGGSLSSLCSLEPVNIAPFSLSPVSRTEQQVAKTGVLPPPNAFDVQTVDELGVLVESTHAQIEEIVVCRSWGLYAGHGSGSLSPEGYGEDFFFSSRMKCSNAVSALMFRTSLSLLTNAITKVPPVRYLAARVLPPGTGPSEEARKSHYFKYRTLAIADSKGAEPVPKVEVKFAYGGDPYVFTGVALTQAALVLLQGVTPAHKRGGILTPAALGEEFVTRLKQPEAGVEIEVEVLGKQFDRL
;
A
#
# COMPACT_ATOMS: atom_id res chain seq x y z
N MET A 1 -6.72 -52.79 11.33
CA MET A 1 -7.49 -53.67 12.24
C MET A 1 -7.03 -55.08 11.92
N ALA A 2 -6.33 -55.75 12.84
CA ALA A 2 -5.63 -57.05 12.68
C ALA A 2 -4.51 -57.11 11.61
N ASP A 3 -3.44 -57.92 11.74
CA ASP A 3 -2.66 -58.39 12.91
C ASP A 3 -1.30 -58.98 12.42
N HIS A 4 -0.47 -59.51 13.34
CA HIS A 4 0.70 -60.41 13.17
C HIS A 4 2.16 -59.88 13.21
N SER A 5 2.61 -59.59 14.44
CA SER A 5 3.56 -60.40 15.25
C SER A 5 5.01 -60.78 14.83
N SER A 6 5.89 -60.71 15.85
CA SER A 6 7.23 -61.34 16.07
C SER A 6 8.43 -60.75 15.31
N GLU A 7 9.51 -60.24 15.91
CA GLU A 7 10.42 -60.64 17.04
C GLU A 7 11.66 -61.48 16.64
N LYS A 8 12.85 -60.83 16.70
CA LYS A 8 14.20 -61.28 17.16
C LYS A 8 15.25 -60.24 16.69
N ARG A 9 15.94 -59.50 17.58
CA ARG A 9 17.22 -59.80 18.30
C ARG A 9 18.45 -59.99 17.39
N PRO A 10 19.70 -59.65 17.83
CA PRO A 10 20.15 -59.29 19.19
C PRO A 10 21.07 -58.04 19.32
N ASP A 11 21.55 -57.81 20.55
CA ASP A 11 22.31 -56.65 21.07
C ASP A 11 23.87 -56.80 21.09
N PHE A 12 24.53 -55.77 21.67
CA PHE A 12 25.92 -55.63 22.17
C PHE A 12 27.07 -55.23 21.17
N VAL A 13 28.14 -54.47 21.51
CA VAL A 13 28.47 -53.30 22.39
C VAL A 13 30.02 -53.22 22.58
N ILE A 14 30.58 -52.04 22.95
CA ILE A 14 31.96 -51.75 23.48
C ILE A 14 33.09 -51.23 22.53
N ASP A 15 33.63 -50.07 22.95
CA ASP A 15 34.97 -49.42 22.89
C ASP A 15 35.87 -49.19 21.64
N SER A 16 36.52 -48.03 21.78
CA SER A 16 37.97 -47.74 21.65
C SER A 16 38.46 -46.92 20.46
N ALA A 17 39.13 -45.82 20.80
CA ALA A 17 39.99 -45.05 19.90
C ALA A 17 41.41 -45.64 19.88
N PRO A 18 42.24 -45.25 18.90
CA PRO A 18 43.65 -45.00 19.19
C PRO A 18 44.15 -43.62 18.71
N GLN A 19 45.43 -43.36 18.96
CA GLN A 19 46.03 -42.03 19.12
C GLN A 19 46.77 -41.48 17.88
N ASN A 20 47.08 -40.18 17.98
CA ASN A 20 48.09 -39.41 17.22
C ASN A 20 49.33 -40.17 16.72
N THR A 21 49.81 -39.78 15.53
CA THR A 21 51.25 -39.50 15.29
C THR A 21 51.42 -38.36 14.28
N ALA A 22 52.43 -37.50 14.49
CA ALA A 22 52.75 -36.35 13.64
C ALA A 22 53.93 -36.66 12.68
N LEU A 23 54.23 -35.77 11.72
CA LEU A 23 55.60 -35.25 11.43
C LEU A 23 55.68 -34.26 10.23
N THR A 24 56.42 -33.17 10.46
CA THR A 24 57.26 -32.35 9.53
C THR A 24 56.71 -31.63 8.28
N SER A 25 56.80 -30.29 8.34
CA SER A 25 57.12 -29.35 7.23
C SER A 25 58.65 -29.25 7.00
N PRO A 26 59.21 -28.71 5.88
CA PRO A 26 59.36 -27.24 5.72
C PRO A 26 59.44 -26.70 4.26
N GLY A 27 59.53 -25.36 4.09
CA GLY A 27 60.03 -24.74 2.85
C GLY A 27 59.57 -23.29 2.56
N GLN A 28 60.42 -22.29 2.85
CA GLN A 28 60.28 -20.89 2.40
C GLN A 28 61.56 -20.47 1.68
N GLU A 29 61.45 -19.72 0.58
CA GLU A 29 62.52 -18.81 0.15
C GLU A 29 61.97 -17.51 -0.50
N LYS A 30 62.81 -16.70 -1.17
CA LYS A 30 62.87 -15.26 -0.87
C LYS A 30 63.13 -14.29 -2.05
N ILE A 31 62.48 -13.11 -1.93
CA ILE A 31 62.94 -11.70 -2.16
C ILE A 31 64.04 -11.47 -3.24
N VAL A 32 63.88 -10.58 -4.25
CA VAL A 32 64.26 -9.12 -4.27
C VAL A 32 63.88 -8.47 -5.64
N PRO A 33 63.59 -7.14 -5.74
CA PRO A 33 62.82 -6.52 -6.83
C PRO A 33 63.61 -5.53 -7.74
N GLY A 34 62.92 -4.81 -8.64
CA GLY A 34 63.46 -3.65 -9.37
C GLY A 34 62.40 -2.71 -10.00
N ASP A 35 62.43 -1.44 -9.58
CA ASP A 35 62.17 -0.13 -10.24
C ASP A 35 61.17 -0.02 -11.43
N VAL A 36 60.06 0.76 -11.39
CA VAL A 36 59.79 2.21 -11.12
C VAL A 36 59.61 3.03 -12.42
N ILE A 37 58.42 3.64 -12.58
CA ILE A 37 58.10 5.05 -12.98
C ILE A 37 56.56 5.20 -13.11
N ASP A 38 55.99 6.15 -12.36
CA ASP A 38 54.82 7.04 -12.60
C ASP A 38 53.67 6.60 -13.55
N ASN A 39 52.36 6.84 -13.32
CA ASN A 39 51.53 7.42 -12.23
C ASN A 39 50.03 7.10 -12.57
N GLU A 40 48.95 7.44 -11.85
CA GLU A 40 48.67 8.29 -10.68
C GLU A 40 47.35 7.83 -9.97
N LYS A 41 47.01 8.40 -8.80
CA LYS A 41 45.65 8.56 -8.19
C LYS A 41 44.65 7.38 -8.31
N SER A 42 44.33 6.64 -7.24
CA SER A 42 43.65 7.20 -6.05
C SER A 42 43.48 6.17 -4.90
N CYS A 43 43.33 6.71 -3.68
CA CYS A 43 43.48 6.14 -2.33
C CYS A 43 43.04 4.69 -2.02
N HIS A 44 43.93 3.98 -1.29
CA HIS A 44 43.63 2.79 -0.49
C HIS A 44 42.89 3.10 0.84
N PRO A 45 42.23 2.10 1.45
CA PRO A 45 41.70 2.16 2.81
C PRO A 45 42.68 1.60 3.87
N LEU A 46 42.62 2.14 5.10
CA LEU A 46 43.21 1.65 6.35
C LEU A 46 42.31 2.16 7.51
N SER A 47 42.13 1.52 8.67
CA SER A 47 42.39 0.13 9.12
C SER A 47 41.76 -0.07 10.52
N SER A 48 41.85 -1.29 11.07
CA SER A 48 41.87 -1.64 12.52
C SER A 48 40.66 -1.35 13.42
N ASP A 49 40.05 -2.46 13.86
CA ASP A 49 39.78 -2.85 15.26
C ASP A 49 38.85 -2.03 16.17
N ASN A 50 37.68 -2.62 16.47
CA ASN A 50 37.45 -3.22 17.80
C ASN A 50 36.13 -4.03 17.82
N ARG A 51 36.20 -5.33 18.16
CA ARG A 51 35.04 -6.16 18.55
C ARG A 51 35.16 -6.54 20.02
N PRO A 52 34.12 -6.33 20.85
CA PRO A 52 33.83 -7.20 21.98
C PRO A 52 33.21 -8.51 21.46
N GLN A 53 33.62 -9.65 22.01
CA GLN A 53 32.89 -10.90 21.89
C GLN A 53 31.77 -10.94 22.93
N GLU A 54 30.54 -11.33 22.55
CA GLU A 54 29.56 -11.85 23.52
C GLU A 54 28.93 -13.15 23.02
N ASN A 55 29.34 -14.23 23.70
CA ASN A 55 28.70 -15.51 23.94
C ASN A 55 27.51 -15.95 23.06
N VAL A 56 27.78 -16.97 22.25
CA VAL A 56 26.77 -17.95 21.83
C VAL A 56 26.38 -18.80 23.04
N SER A 57 25.12 -18.75 23.46
CA SER A 57 24.52 -19.77 24.33
C SER A 57 23.57 -20.64 23.52
N SER A 58 23.98 -21.88 23.27
CA SER A 58 23.16 -22.93 22.67
C SER A 58 21.94 -23.25 23.54
N ASN A 59 20.77 -23.37 22.91
CA ASN A 59 19.73 -24.30 23.33
C ASN A 59 19.10 -24.86 22.04
N ASP A 60 19.17 -26.18 21.90
CA ASP A 60 18.49 -26.95 20.87
C ASP A 60 17.19 -27.54 21.46
N ASP A 61 16.50 -28.38 20.68
CA ASP A 61 15.27 -29.13 20.97
C ASP A 61 13.94 -28.35 20.91
N GLY A 62 13.08 -28.74 19.97
CA GLY A 62 11.67 -28.33 19.96
C GLY A 62 10.99 -28.33 18.59
N SER A 63 10.85 -29.50 17.96
CA SER A 63 10.08 -29.66 16.71
C SER A 63 8.63 -29.15 16.86
N GLY A 64 8.21 -28.25 15.97
CA GLY A 64 6.81 -27.80 15.85
C GLY A 64 6.56 -27.21 14.47
N ASP A 65 5.47 -27.62 13.82
CA ASP A 65 5.20 -27.37 12.40
C ASP A 65 5.08 -25.87 12.08
N ALA A 66 5.92 -25.40 11.16
CA ALA A 66 5.82 -24.05 10.60
C ALA A 66 4.79 -24.03 9.46
N GLU A 67 3.52 -23.76 9.79
CA GLU A 67 2.46 -23.52 8.80
C GLU A 67 2.88 -22.43 7.79
N SER A 68 2.64 -22.71 6.51
CA SER A 68 2.95 -21.80 5.41
C SER A 68 2.09 -20.53 5.46
N VAL A 69 2.75 -19.37 5.57
CA VAL A 69 2.07 -18.07 5.60
C VAL A 69 1.59 -17.70 4.19
N ASP A 70 0.32 -17.96 3.92
CA ASP A 70 -0.43 -17.53 2.75
C ASP A 70 -0.52 -15.99 2.70
N SER A 71 0.29 -15.35 1.85
CA SER A 71 0.39 -13.89 1.74
C SER A 71 -0.77 -13.27 0.96
N LYS A 72 -2.00 -13.45 1.48
CA LYS A 72 -3.03 -12.43 1.32
C LYS A 72 -2.56 -11.16 2.01
N ASP A 73 -3.10 -10.01 1.58
CA ASP A 73 -2.97 -8.73 2.27
C ASP A 73 -3.87 -8.71 3.53
N GLU A 74 -3.68 -9.72 4.38
CA GLU A 74 -4.43 -9.91 5.61
C GLU A 74 -4.03 -8.85 6.64
N LEU A 75 -5.05 -8.27 7.27
CA LEU A 75 -4.88 -7.61 8.55
C LEU A 75 -4.13 -8.58 9.46
N ARG A 76 -2.91 -8.23 9.91
CA ARG A 76 -2.07 -9.03 10.85
C ARG A 76 -2.75 -9.29 12.22
N LEU A 77 -4.02 -8.95 12.35
CA LEU A 77 -4.91 -9.10 13.49
C LEU A 77 -6.18 -9.81 13.01
N SER A 78 -6.58 -10.87 13.70
CA SER A 78 -7.86 -11.55 13.44
C SER A 78 -9.04 -10.56 13.50
N LYS A 79 -10.15 -10.88 12.82
CA LYS A 79 -11.36 -10.02 12.79
C LYS A 79 -11.81 -9.59 14.19
N ALA A 80 -11.74 -10.50 15.17
CA ALA A 80 -12.04 -10.20 16.57
C ALA A 80 -11.09 -9.16 17.19
N ARG A 81 -9.77 -9.27 16.95
CA ARG A 81 -8.77 -8.29 17.40
C ARG A 81 -8.96 -6.93 16.70
N CYS A 82 -9.29 -6.92 15.41
CA CYS A 82 -9.63 -5.69 14.67
C CYS A 82 -10.86 -4.99 15.24
N ILE A 83 -11.93 -5.73 15.55
CA ILE A 83 -13.13 -5.18 16.19
C ILE A 83 -12.79 -4.65 17.58
N ALA A 84 -12.07 -5.42 18.41
CA ALA A 84 -11.67 -4.99 19.75
C ALA A 84 -10.80 -3.72 19.73
N LEU A 85 -9.87 -3.59 18.77
CA LEU A 85 -9.08 -2.39 18.52
C LEU A 85 -9.98 -1.19 18.19
N VAL A 86 -10.87 -1.32 17.21
CA VAL A 86 -11.80 -0.25 16.82
C VAL A 86 -12.69 0.14 17.99
N CYS A 87 -13.29 -0.82 18.71
CA CYS A 87 -14.10 -0.56 19.89
C CYS A 87 -13.32 0.17 21.00
N THR A 88 -12.05 -0.19 21.24
CA THR A 88 -11.19 0.50 22.23
C THR A 88 -10.95 1.96 21.84
N VAL A 89 -10.61 2.20 20.57
CA VAL A 89 -10.26 3.53 20.06
C VAL A 89 -11.50 4.43 19.90
N THR A 90 -12.61 3.88 19.41
CA THR A 90 -13.94 4.52 19.44
C THR A 90 -14.39 4.82 20.87
N GLY A 91 -14.11 3.92 21.82
CA GLY A 91 -14.40 4.10 23.24
C GLY A 91 -13.78 5.37 23.80
N ALA A 92 -12.54 5.71 23.40
CA ALA A 92 -11.92 6.99 23.79
C ALA A 92 -12.63 8.21 23.18
N SER A 93 -13.06 8.15 21.92
CA SER A 93 -13.86 9.24 21.31
C SER A 93 -15.20 9.42 22.03
N PHE A 94 -15.88 8.31 22.32
CA PHE A 94 -17.12 8.27 23.10
C PHE A 94 -16.94 8.87 24.48
N LEU A 95 -15.93 8.42 25.23
CA LEU A 95 -15.59 8.91 26.56
C LEU A 95 -15.30 10.42 26.55
N ASN A 96 -14.48 10.92 25.62
CA ASN A 96 -14.10 12.32 25.56
C ASN A 96 -15.30 13.24 25.29
N THR A 97 -16.27 12.80 24.47
CA THR A 97 -17.51 13.55 24.25
C THR A 97 -18.47 13.41 25.43
N LEU A 98 -18.58 12.22 26.01
CA LEU A 98 -19.40 11.96 27.21
C LEU A 98 -18.92 12.80 28.40
N ALA A 99 -17.61 12.93 28.60
CA ALA A 99 -16.98 13.78 29.61
C ALA A 99 -17.27 15.27 29.42
N SER A 100 -17.41 15.73 28.18
CA SER A 100 -17.79 17.11 27.88
C SER A 100 -19.26 17.37 28.18
N GLN A 101 -20.15 16.46 27.75
CA GLN A 101 -21.60 16.68 27.73
C GLN A 101 -22.26 16.38 29.08
N SER A 102 -21.81 15.34 29.78
CA SER A 102 -22.34 14.99 31.10
C SER A 102 -22.20 16.13 32.12
N VAL A 103 -21.06 16.83 32.13
CA VAL A 103 -20.79 17.92 33.09
C VAL A 103 -21.74 19.12 32.90
N VAL A 104 -22.26 19.35 31.69
CA VAL A 104 -23.25 20.41 31.41
C VAL A 104 -24.53 20.21 32.22
N ILE A 105 -24.98 18.95 32.37
CA ILE A 105 -26.23 18.62 33.09
C ILE A 105 -26.08 18.78 34.61
N ILE A 106 -24.93 18.39 35.18
CA ILE A 106 -24.66 18.51 36.63
C ILE A 106 -24.10 19.88 37.05
N LEU A 107 -23.92 20.82 36.12
CA LEU A 107 -23.31 22.13 36.37
C LEU A 107 -23.95 22.88 37.57
N PRO A 108 -25.30 22.95 37.72
CA PRO A 108 -25.93 23.62 38.86
C PRO A 108 -25.81 22.85 40.19
N GLN A 109 -25.44 21.57 40.15
CA GLN A 109 -25.14 20.79 41.36
C GLN A 109 -23.69 20.99 41.81
N ILE A 110 -22.76 21.09 40.86
CA ILE A 110 -21.35 21.45 41.12
C ILE A 110 -21.31 22.86 41.73
N GLY A 111 -22.02 23.84 41.15
CA GLY A 111 -22.05 25.21 41.66
C GLY A 111 -22.50 25.31 43.11
N ARG A 112 -23.61 24.67 43.47
CA ARG A 112 -24.10 24.62 44.86
C ARG A 112 -23.20 23.83 45.82
N ALA A 113 -22.40 22.88 45.31
CA ALA A 113 -21.50 22.06 46.14
C ALA A 113 -20.13 22.72 46.38
N LEU A 114 -19.71 23.65 45.51
CA LEU A 114 -18.42 24.34 45.55
C LEU A 114 -18.55 25.87 45.77
N ASP A 115 -19.77 26.36 45.99
CA ASP A 115 -20.14 27.78 46.15
C ASP A 115 -19.67 28.67 44.97
N VAL A 116 -19.89 28.20 43.75
CA VAL A 116 -19.47 28.88 42.51
C VAL A 116 -20.57 29.84 42.03
N PRO A 117 -20.27 31.13 41.83
CA PRO A 117 -21.21 32.08 41.23
C PRO A 117 -21.63 31.67 39.81
N ASP A 118 -22.90 31.87 39.47
CA ASP A 118 -23.47 31.46 38.17
C ASP A 118 -22.72 32.04 36.96
N THR A 119 -22.15 33.24 37.09
CA THR A 119 -21.33 33.88 36.05
C THR A 119 -20.01 33.16 35.76
N ARG A 120 -19.52 32.34 36.69
CA ARG A 120 -18.27 31.57 36.56
C ARG A 120 -18.51 30.08 36.33
N LEU A 121 -19.72 29.57 36.57
CA LEU A 121 -20.07 28.16 36.37
C LEU A 121 -19.70 27.60 34.99
N GLN A 122 -19.88 28.39 33.92
CA GLN A 122 -19.54 27.98 32.55
C GLN A 122 -18.04 27.61 32.39
N TRP A 123 -17.16 28.17 33.22
CA TRP A 123 -15.72 27.92 33.19
C TRP A 123 -15.35 26.45 33.45
N VAL A 124 -16.15 25.74 34.25
CA VAL A 124 -16.04 24.30 34.52
C VAL A 124 -16.16 23.43 33.25
N VAL A 125 -16.87 23.93 32.23
CA VAL A 125 -16.99 23.27 30.92
C VAL A 125 -15.90 23.79 29.96
N SER A 126 -15.69 25.10 29.93
CA SER A 126 -14.72 25.75 29.04
C SER A 126 -13.27 25.32 29.29
N SER A 127 -12.85 25.16 30.54
CA SER A 127 -11.48 24.77 30.93
C SER A 127 -11.02 23.45 30.30
N TYR A 128 -11.92 22.46 30.24
CA TYR A 128 -11.69 21.18 29.57
C TYR A 128 -11.56 21.33 28.04
N VAL A 129 -12.46 22.09 27.41
CA VAL A 129 -12.45 22.27 25.94
C VAL A 129 -11.24 23.10 25.48
N LEU A 130 -10.86 24.12 26.26
CA LEU A 130 -9.69 24.99 26.02
C LEU A 130 -8.40 24.17 25.97
N THR A 131 -8.14 23.39 27.02
CA THR A 131 -6.95 22.53 27.11
C THR A 131 -7.01 21.37 26.10
N PHE A 132 -8.18 20.76 25.90
CA PHE A 132 -8.38 19.74 24.88
C PHE A 132 -7.99 20.25 23.48
N GLY A 133 -8.47 21.42 23.07
CA GLY A 133 -8.19 21.99 21.74
C GLY A 133 -6.74 22.46 21.55
N CYS A 134 -6.17 23.18 22.52
CA CYS A 134 -4.86 23.84 22.34
C CYS A 134 -3.66 22.88 22.36
N PHE A 135 -3.82 21.68 22.91
CA PHE A 135 -2.74 20.69 23.06
C PHE A 135 -2.77 19.57 22.02
N LEU A 136 -3.74 19.56 21.08
CA LEU A 136 -3.87 18.54 20.04
C LEU A 136 -2.59 18.36 19.21
N LEU A 137 -2.03 19.47 18.69
CA LEU A 137 -0.85 19.42 17.80
C LEU A 137 0.40 18.90 18.52
N LEU A 138 0.59 19.32 19.77
CA LEU A 138 1.68 18.84 20.62
C LEU A 138 1.57 17.34 20.86
N TRP A 139 0.41 16.86 21.32
CA TRP A 139 0.22 15.43 21.58
C TRP A 139 0.21 14.57 20.33
N GLY A 140 -0.31 15.08 19.20
CA GLY A 140 -0.20 14.42 17.90
C GLY A 140 1.26 14.17 17.51
N ARG A 141 2.14 15.18 17.66
CA ARG A 141 3.56 15.00 17.35
C ARG A 141 4.29 14.10 18.34
N ILE A 142 3.96 14.19 19.64
CA ILE A 142 4.50 13.28 20.67
C ILE A 142 4.08 11.82 20.38
N ALA A 143 2.85 11.58 19.95
CA ALA A 143 2.37 10.24 19.56
C ALA A 143 3.10 9.67 18.34
N ASP A 144 3.39 10.51 17.34
CA ASP A 144 4.15 10.09 16.16
C ASP A 144 5.63 9.81 16.48
N ILE A 145 6.24 10.48 17.47
CA ILE A 145 7.66 10.30 17.86
C ILE A 145 7.86 9.18 18.91
N TYR A 146 7.09 9.17 20.00
CA TYR A 146 7.27 8.23 21.11
C TYR A 146 6.49 6.92 20.94
N GLY A 147 5.58 6.87 19.96
CA GLY A 147 4.80 5.69 19.62
C GLY A 147 3.35 5.80 20.06
N LYS A 148 2.45 5.70 19.07
CA LYS A 148 1.01 5.94 19.21
C LYS A 148 0.37 5.08 20.33
N ARG A 149 0.72 3.79 20.44
CA ARG A 149 0.21 2.91 21.51
C ARG A 149 0.47 3.44 22.91
N LEU A 150 1.69 3.91 23.18
CA LEU A 150 2.08 4.38 24.52
C LEU A 150 1.30 5.63 24.92
N ILE A 151 1.22 6.61 24.01
CA ILE A 151 0.56 7.89 24.29
C ILE A 151 -0.95 7.73 24.47
N PHE A 152 -1.61 6.81 23.75
CA PHE A 152 -3.03 6.51 23.95
C PHE A 152 -3.31 5.89 25.33
N ILE A 153 -2.47 4.94 25.78
CA ILE A 153 -2.64 4.29 27.08
C ILE A 153 -2.37 5.29 28.21
N LEU A 154 -1.28 6.08 28.12
CA LEU A 154 -0.96 7.11 29.10
C LEU A 154 -2.02 8.21 29.15
N GLY A 155 -2.55 8.66 28.00
CA GLY A 155 -3.64 9.63 27.92
C GLY A 155 -4.92 9.11 28.60
N SER A 156 -5.32 7.87 28.32
CA SER A 156 -6.50 7.23 28.94
C SER A 156 -6.33 7.01 30.44
N PHE A 157 -5.13 6.63 30.89
CA PHE A 157 -4.81 6.52 32.31
C PHE A 157 -4.81 7.90 33.01
N TRP A 158 -4.31 8.94 32.35
CA TRP A 158 -4.36 10.31 32.85
C TRP A 158 -5.80 10.84 32.98
N VAL A 159 -6.68 10.56 32.01
CA VAL A 159 -8.12 10.85 32.10
C VAL A 159 -8.73 10.13 33.32
N THR A 160 -8.35 8.87 33.56
CA THR A 160 -8.79 8.09 34.73
C THR A 160 -8.45 8.82 36.04
N ILE A 161 -7.18 9.21 36.21
CA ILE A 161 -6.71 9.93 37.42
C ILE A 161 -7.44 11.26 37.57
N CYS A 162 -7.52 12.08 36.52
CA CYS A 162 -8.17 13.38 36.60
C CYS A 162 -9.66 13.27 36.93
N CYS A 163 -10.36 12.25 36.41
CA CYS A 163 -11.75 11.99 36.77
C CYS A 163 -11.90 11.61 38.26
N VAL A 164 -11.08 10.69 38.77
CA VAL A 164 -11.10 10.32 40.20
C VAL A 164 -10.84 11.54 41.07
N VAL A 165 -9.78 12.32 40.79
CA VAL A 165 -9.41 13.45 41.63
C VAL A 165 -10.48 14.55 41.61
N ASN A 166 -11.03 14.91 40.44
CA ASN A 166 -12.10 15.93 40.33
C ASN A 166 -13.30 15.64 41.25
N ALA A 167 -13.69 14.38 41.44
CA ALA A 167 -14.82 14.00 42.30
C ALA A 167 -14.63 14.38 43.79
N PHE A 168 -13.40 14.64 44.24
CA PHE A 168 -13.06 14.91 45.64
C PHE A 168 -12.52 16.32 45.90
N ILE A 169 -12.30 17.15 44.87
CA ILE A 169 -11.80 18.52 45.05
C ILE A 169 -12.86 19.39 45.74
N PRO A 170 -12.52 20.13 46.83
CA PRO A 170 -13.46 20.96 47.57
C PRO A 170 -13.48 22.44 47.17
N THR A 171 -12.66 22.87 46.20
CA THR A 171 -12.50 24.29 45.81
C THR A 171 -12.60 24.49 44.31
N GLU A 172 -13.38 25.47 43.87
CA GLU A 172 -13.55 25.90 42.46
C GLU A 172 -12.25 25.93 41.65
N ILE A 173 -11.26 26.74 42.07
CA ILE A 173 -10.03 26.98 41.28
C ILE A 173 -9.27 25.66 41.03
N ALA A 174 -9.15 24.80 42.05
CA ALA A 174 -8.50 23.51 41.87
C ALA A 174 -9.35 22.56 41.00
N PHE A 175 -10.68 22.65 41.06
CA PHE A 175 -11.58 21.86 40.24
C PHE A 175 -11.41 22.24 38.77
N ASP A 176 -11.41 23.53 38.44
CA ASP A 176 -11.19 24.02 37.08
C ASP A 176 -9.79 23.69 36.56
N LEU A 177 -8.76 23.74 37.40
CA LEU A 177 -7.42 23.28 37.05
C LEU A 177 -7.41 21.79 36.69
N PHE A 178 -8.03 20.92 37.50
CA PHE A 178 -8.11 19.48 37.21
C PHE A 178 -9.09 19.15 36.06
N ARG A 179 -10.07 20.01 35.75
CA ARG A 179 -10.88 19.95 34.53
C ARG A 179 -10.06 20.31 33.29
N GLY A 180 -9.15 21.27 33.40
CA GLY A 180 -8.11 21.53 32.40
C GLY A 180 -7.12 20.36 32.23
N LEU A 181 -6.62 19.79 33.33
CA LEU A 181 -5.74 18.62 33.25
C LEU A 181 -6.44 17.40 32.62
N HIS A 182 -7.73 17.21 32.86
CA HIS A 182 -8.54 16.20 32.18
C HIS A 182 -8.55 16.41 30.65
N GLY A 183 -8.69 17.66 30.18
CA GLY A 183 -8.63 18.00 28.75
C GLY A 183 -7.32 17.62 28.07
N LEU A 184 -6.18 17.67 28.78
CA LEU A 184 -4.88 17.20 28.27
C LEU A 184 -4.88 15.70 27.94
N GLY A 185 -5.57 14.88 28.74
CA GLY A 185 -5.71 13.45 28.47
C GLY A 185 -6.57 13.16 27.24
N ALA A 186 -7.65 13.92 27.05
CA ALA A 186 -8.44 13.87 25.83
C ALA A 186 -7.62 14.31 24.60
N ALA A 187 -6.77 15.33 24.74
CA ALA A 187 -5.85 15.82 23.70
C ALA A 187 -4.76 14.80 23.35
N ALA A 188 -4.33 13.97 24.30
CA ALA A 188 -3.47 12.83 24.03
C ALA A 188 -4.22 11.71 23.28
N ASN A 189 -5.47 11.44 23.63
CA ASN A 189 -6.24 10.33 23.07
C ASN A 189 -6.68 10.55 21.60
N VAL A 190 -7.30 11.68 21.26
CA VAL A 190 -7.95 11.90 19.95
C VAL A 190 -7.01 11.86 18.72
N PRO A 191 -5.89 12.59 18.67
CA PRO A 191 -4.99 12.52 17.51
C PRO A 191 -4.32 11.15 17.43
N THR A 192 -3.98 10.56 18.58
CA THR A 192 -3.35 9.25 18.67
C THR A 192 -4.28 8.12 18.20
N ALA A 193 -5.56 8.20 18.55
CA ALA A 193 -6.62 7.32 18.07
C ALA A 193 -6.70 7.30 16.54
N ILE A 194 -6.80 8.48 15.93
CA ILE A 194 -6.78 8.65 14.46
C ILE A 194 -5.48 8.11 13.88
N GLY A 195 -4.35 8.35 14.55
CA GLY A 195 -3.04 7.81 14.19
C GLY A 195 -2.98 6.28 14.18
N ILE A 196 -3.54 5.63 15.20
CA ILE A 196 -3.61 4.15 15.32
C ILE A 196 -4.45 3.58 14.19
N LEU A 197 -5.65 4.12 13.94
CA LEU A 197 -6.50 3.66 12.85
C LEU A 197 -5.85 3.90 11.48
N GLY A 198 -5.21 5.05 11.30
CA GLY A 198 -4.53 5.45 10.07
C GLY A 198 -3.33 4.58 9.71
N THR A 199 -2.63 4.03 10.71
CA THR A 199 -1.46 3.15 10.54
C THR A 199 -1.78 1.66 10.57
N THR A 200 -2.82 1.23 11.30
CA THR A 200 -3.15 -0.20 11.46
C THR A 200 -3.97 -0.74 10.30
N PHE A 201 -4.90 0.06 9.76
CA PHE A 201 -5.76 -0.38 8.65
C PHE A 201 -5.20 0.13 7.31
N PRO A 202 -4.90 -0.76 6.34
CA PRO A 202 -4.50 -0.34 5.00
C PRO A 202 -5.69 0.30 4.23
N PRO A 203 -5.43 1.08 3.17
CA PRO A 203 -6.48 1.66 2.31
C PRO A 203 -7.50 0.61 1.85
N GLY A 204 -8.78 0.83 2.13
CA GLY A 204 -9.85 -0.09 1.73
C GLY A 204 -11.02 -0.14 2.72
N LYS A 205 -11.92 -1.11 2.53
CA LYS A 205 -13.19 -1.22 3.27
C LYS A 205 -12.98 -1.23 4.80
N ALA A 206 -11.98 -1.97 5.30
CA ALA A 206 -11.70 -2.06 6.73
C ALA A 206 -11.33 -0.70 7.36
N LYS A 207 -10.50 0.10 6.68
CA LYS A 207 -10.16 1.47 7.12
C LYS A 207 -11.40 2.38 7.12
N ASN A 208 -12.22 2.32 6.09
CA ASN A 208 -13.44 3.14 6.00
C ASN A 208 -14.43 2.80 7.12
N TYR A 209 -14.65 1.51 7.42
CA TYR A 209 -15.46 1.08 8.55
C TYR A 209 -14.85 1.50 9.90
N ALA A 210 -13.53 1.38 10.08
CA ALA A 210 -12.85 1.78 11.31
C ALA A 210 -12.96 3.30 11.59
N PHE A 211 -12.74 4.16 10.58
CA PHE A 211 -12.89 5.61 10.71
C PHE A 211 -14.35 6.04 10.92
N SER A 212 -15.31 5.35 10.29
CA SER A 212 -16.74 5.65 10.50
C SER A 212 -17.23 5.17 11.88
N ALA A 213 -16.74 4.03 12.36
CA ALA A 213 -17.02 3.56 13.72
C ALA A 213 -16.38 4.47 14.78
N TYR A 214 -15.21 5.03 14.51
CA TYR A 214 -14.60 6.07 15.36
C TYR A 214 -15.45 7.34 15.41
N ALA A 215 -15.97 7.77 14.26
CA ALA A 215 -16.90 8.91 14.16
C ALA A 215 -18.19 8.71 14.95
N ALA A 216 -18.77 7.51 14.90
CA ALA A 216 -19.97 7.16 15.68
C ALA A 216 -19.79 7.39 17.19
N GLY A 217 -18.56 7.31 17.71
CA GLY A 217 -18.25 7.48 19.13
C GLY A 217 -18.70 8.84 19.69
N ALA A 218 -18.48 9.94 18.96
CA ALA A 218 -18.82 11.27 19.44
C ALA A 218 -20.34 11.53 19.63
N PRO A 219 -21.23 11.33 18.63
CA PRO A 219 -22.67 11.49 18.81
C PRO A 219 -23.24 10.52 19.85
N LEU A 220 -22.78 9.25 19.86
CA LEU A 220 -23.13 8.29 20.92
C LEU A 220 -22.75 8.81 22.31
N GLY A 221 -21.52 9.33 22.47
CA GLY A 221 -21.02 9.87 23.74
C GLY A 221 -21.82 11.07 24.23
N SER A 222 -22.29 11.93 23.30
CA SER A 222 -23.14 13.07 23.62
C SER A 222 -24.51 12.64 24.16
N VAL A 223 -25.18 11.70 23.49
CA VAL A 223 -26.49 11.18 23.89
C VAL A 223 -26.42 10.46 25.22
N CYS A 224 -25.48 9.52 25.34
CA CYS A 224 -25.27 8.76 26.57
C CYS A 224 -24.82 9.68 27.71
N GLY A 225 -24.03 10.71 27.45
CA GLY A 225 -23.62 11.69 28.47
C GLY A 225 -24.77 12.46 29.07
N ASN A 226 -25.69 12.95 28.24
CA ASN A 226 -26.87 13.66 28.73
C ASN A 226 -27.79 12.73 29.54
N LEU A 227 -28.04 11.51 29.05
CA LEU A 227 -28.91 10.53 29.72
C LEU A 227 -28.32 10.02 31.04
N VAL A 228 -27.07 9.54 31.02
CA VAL A 228 -26.39 8.99 32.20
C VAL A 228 -26.18 10.08 33.26
N SER A 229 -25.81 11.30 32.85
CA SER A 229 -25.66 12.41 33.79
C SER A 229 -26.98 12.84 34.41
N GLY A 230 -28.08 12.91 33.63
CA GLY A 230 -29.40 13.19 34.18
C GLY A 230 -29.85 12.19 35.23
N LEU A 231 -29.71 10.88 34.95
CA LEU A 231 -30.05 9.82 35.89
C LEU A 231 -29.16 9.84 37.15
N ILE A 232 -27.85 10.03 37.00
CA ILE A 232 -26.94 10.12 38.14
C ILE A 232 -27.20 11.39 38.97
N ALA A 233 -27.54 12.51 38.33
CA ALA A 233 -27.87 13.77 39.00
C ALA A 233 -29.14 13.69 39.85
N GLU A 234 -30.10 12.83 39.48
CA GLU A 234 -31.37 12.69 40.18
C GLU A 234 -31.33 11.60 41.26
N PHE A 235 -30.69 10.46 41.00
CA PHE A 235 -30.66 9.31 41.92
C PHE A 235 -29.38 9.17 42.75
N ALA A 236 -28.34 9.96 42.48
CA ALA A 236 -27.05 9.86 43.16
C ALA A 236 -26.36 11.24 43.30
N SER A 237 -25.14 11.26 43.82
CA SER A 237 -24.31 12.47 43.85
C SER A 237 -23.67 12.71 42.48
N TRP A 238 -23.58 13.98 42.06
CA TRP A 238 -22.85 14.41 40.86
C TRP A 238 -21.42 13.83 40.75
N LYS A 239 -20.79 13.52 41.89
CA LYS A 239 -19.47 12.86 41.98
C LYS A 239 -19.43 11.51 41.26
N TRP A 240 -20.53 10.78 41.20
CA TRP A 240 -20.63 9.51 40.49
C TRP A 240 -20.57 9.65 38.96
N VAL A 241 -20.83 10.83 38.39
CA VAL A 241 -20.57 11.09 36.95
C VAL A 241 -19.07 10.98 36.67
N PHE A 242 -18.25 11.62 37.50
CA PHE A 242 -16.78 11.51 37.44
C PHE A 242 -16.29 10.09 37.79
N GLY A 243 -16.96 9.40 38.71
CA GLY A 243 -16.70 7.97 39.00
C GLY A 243 -16.95 7.07 37.79
N ALA A 244 -18.08 7.21 37.12
CA ALA A 244 -18.41 6.45 35.91
C ALA A 244 -17.45 6.74 34.75
N LEU A 245 -17.08 8.02 34.57
CA LEU A 245 -16.05 8.45 33.62
C LEU A 245 -14.68 7.81 33.93
N ALA A 246 -14.27 7.78 35.20
CA ALA A 246 -13.03 7.14 35.62
C ALA A 246 -13.03 5.63 35.35
N ILE A 247 -14.10 4.92 35.70
CA ILE A 247 -14.23 3.47 35.44
C ILE A 247 -14.11 3.19 33.93
N MET A 248 -14.80 3.98 33.09
CA MET A 248 -14.75 3.84 31.64
C MET A 248 -13.37 4.16 31.06
N ALA A 249 -12.72 5.23 31.53
CA ALA A 249 -11.35 5.58 31.17
C ALA A 249 -10.34 4.48 31.54
N GLY A 250 -10.49 3.90 32.73
CA GLY A 250 -9.67 2.78 33.20
C GLY A 250 -9.85 1.53 32.33
N MET A 251 -11.10 1.18 32.00
CA MET A 251 -11.39 0.08 31.06
C MET A 251 -10.78 0.32 29.68
N ILE A 252 -10.83 1.55 29.15
CA ILE A 252 -10.22 1.89 27.85
C ILE A 252 -8.69 1.84 27.91
N ALA A 253 -8.07 2.29 29.03
CA ALA A 253 -6.63 2.19 29.23
C ALA A 253 -6.17 0.71 29.28
N VAL A 254 -6.86 -0.12 30.04
CA VAL A 254 -6.60 -1.57 30.14
C VAL A 254 -6.83 -2.27 28.79
N ALA A 255 -7.96 -2.00 28.12
CA ALA A 255 -8.22 -2.53 26.78
C ALA A 255 -7.16 -2.05 25.78
N GLY A 256 -6.65 -0.82 25.90
CA GLY A 256 -5.55 -0.29 25.09
C GLY A 256 -4.25 -1.09 25.25
N VAL A 257 -3.96 -1.61 26.45
CA VAL A 257 -2.81 -2.51 26.69
C VAL A 257 -2.96 -3.81 25.91
N PHE A 258 -4.15 -4.40 25.81
CA PHE A 258 -4.35 -5.71 25.17
C PHE A 258 -4.71 -5.64 23.67
N CYS A 259 -5.46 -4.63 23.24
CA CYS A 259 -6.04 -4.55 21.89
C CYS A 259 -5.18 -3.78 20.90
N ILE A 260 -4.34 -2.84 21.34
CA ILE A 260 -3.49 -2.03 20.45
C ILE A 260 -2.18 -2.79 20.20
N PRO A 261 -1.84 -3.14 18.94
CA PRO A 261 -0.63 -3.88 18.63
C PRO A 261 0.64 -3.07 18.92
N SER A 262 1.74 -3.76 19.22
CA SER A 262 3.09 -3.17 19.15
C SER A 262 3.41 -2.75 17.71
N PRO A 263 4.15 -1.64 17.49
CA PRO A 263 4.62 -1.29 16.15
C PRO A 263 5.58 -2.37 15.60
N PRO A 264 5.55 -2.63 14.28
CA PRO A 264 6.47 -3.55 13.59
C PRO A 264 7.96 -3.26 13.87
N PRO A 265 8.85 -4.28 13.81
CA PRO A 265 10.29 -4.10 14.02
C PRO A 265 10.93 -3.05 13.09
N GLU A 266 10.54 -3.04 11.81
CA GLU A 266 11.00 -2.11 10.76
C GLU A 266 10.81 -0.63 11.10
N LEU A 267 9.86 -0.30 12.00
CA LEU A 267 9.56 1.07 12.41
C LEU A 267 10.26 1.47 13.73
N ARG A 268 11.21 0.66 14.22
CA ARG A 268 12.09 1.03 15.33
C ARG A 268 13.33 1.75 14.78
N PRO A 269 13.56 3.03 15.09
CA PRO A 269 14.84 3.67 14.76
C PRO A 269 15.96 2.97 15.54
N GLU A 270 17.03 2.55 14.84
CA GLU A 270 18.13 1.77 15.42
C GLU A 270 18.94 2.48 16.54
N HIS A 271 18.72 3.78 16.75
CA HIS A 271 19.43 4.55 17.78
C HIS A 271 18.56 4.80 19.03
N ASN A 272 18.61 3.84 19.97
CA ASN A 272 17.92 3.86 21.26
C ASN A 272 18.57 4.81 22.30
N ASN A 273 18.65 6.11 21.99
CA ASN A 273 18.97 7.15 22.97
C ASN A 273 17.76 8.04 23.26
N LEU A 274 17.32 8.10 24.52
CA LEU A 274 16.17 8.92 24.94
C LEU A 274 16.38 10.40 24.56
N ARG A 275 17.62 10.92 24.72
CA ARG A 275 18.04 12.25 24.25
C ARG A 275 17.78 12.49 22.76
N SER A 276 17.92 11.48 21.90
CA SER A 276 17.65 11.61 20.45
C SER A 276 16.16 11.83 20.19
N LYS A 277 15.29 11.07 20.86
CA LYS A 277 13.82 11.23 20.75
C LYS A 277 13.36 12.57 21.33
N THR A 278 13.92 13.02 22.45
CA THR A 278 13.60 14.33 23.04
C THR A 278 14.10 15.49 22.19
N ALA A 279 15.24 15.33 21.49
CA ALA A 279 15.76 16.32 20.53
C ALA A 279 15.00 16.36 19.19
N ALA A 280 14.24 15.30 18.86
CA ALA A 280 13.36 15.24 17.70
C ALA A 280 12.00 15.95 17.93
N VAL A 281 11.67 16.33 19.17
CA VAL A 281 10.48 17.15 19.45
C VAL A 281 10.85 18.63 19.30
N ASP A 282 10.13 19.35 18.44
CA ASP A 282 10.20 20.81 18.36
C ASP A 282 9.46 21.46 19.55
N TRP A 283 10.14 21.54 20.70
CA TRP A 283 9.61 22.16 21.91
C TRP A 283 9.33 23.67 21.76
N ILE A 284 10.09 24.37 20.90
CA ILE A 284 9.90 25.80 20.66
C ILE A 284 8.61 26.01 19.86
N GLY A 285 8.42 25.29 18.76
CA GLY A 285 7.19 25.33 17.99
C GLY A 285 5.98 24.85 18.77
N ALA A 286 6.12 23.78 19.57
CA ALA A 286 5.10 23.31 20.51
C ALA A 286 4.65 24.41 21.47
N THR A 287 5.61 25.10 22.12
CA THR A 287 5.30 26.19 23.07
C THR A 287 4.62 27.35 22.35
N LEU A 288 5.14 27.77 21.19
CA LEU A 288 4.55 28.86 20.40
C LEU A 288 3.10 28.54 20.01
N ILE A 289 2.82 27.37 19.40
CA ILE A 289 1.45 27.07 18.96
C ILE A 289 0.50 26.85 20.14
N THR A 290 0.93 26.18 21.21
CA THR A 290 0.06 25.93 22.37
C THR A 290 -0.23 27.22 23.13
N CYS A 291 0.76 28.09 23.38
CA CYS A 291 0.52 29.38 24.02
C CYS A 291 -0.28 30.33 23.12
N GLY A 292 -0.02 30.35 21.80
CA GLY A 292 -0.77 31.16 20.84
C GLY A 292 -2.24 30.74 20.76
N LEU A 293 -2.53 29.45 20.62
CA LEU A 293 -3.90 28.94 20.62
C LEU A 293 -4.59 29.14 21.97
N LEU A 294 -3.90 28.92 23.09
CA LEU A 294 -4.49 29.09 24.42
C LEU A 294 -4.85 30.56 24.68
N ALA A 295 -3.97 31.50 24.34
CA ALA A 295 -4.26 32.94 24.40
C ALA A 295 -5.45 33.34 23.51
N LEU A 296 -5.49 32.85 22.26
CA LEU A 296 -6.58 33.15 21.32
C LEU A 296 -7.93 32.58 21.81
N MET A 297 -7.97 31.29 22.17
CA MET A 297 -9.18 30.63 22.63
C MET A 297 -9.67 31.21 23.97
N PHE A 298 -8.77 31.57 24.89
CA PHE A 298 -9.10 32.26 26.13
C PHE A 298 -9.76 33.62 25.84
N ALA A 299 -9.13 34.46 25.01
CA ALA A 299 -9.65 35.78 24.66
C ALA A 299 -11.02 35.72 23.94
N LEU A 300 -11.21 34.75 23.03
CA LEU A 300 -12.50 34.55 22.34
C LEU A 300 -13.60 33.99 23.26
N THR A 301 -13.24 33.26 24.31
CA THR A 301 -14.19 32.74 25.30
C THR A 301 -14.64 33.86 26.23
N GLU A 302 -13.68 34.53 26.87
CA GLU A 302 -13.94 35.60 27.85
C GLU A 302 -14.49 36.88 27.20
N GLY A 303 -14.23 37.12 25.90
CA GLY A 303 -14.83 38.23 25.14
C GLY A 303 -16.35 38.25 25.18
N ASN A 304 -16.98 37.07 25.28
CA ASN A 304 -18.43 36.94 25.40
C ASN A 304 -18.95 37.09 26.84
N VAL A 305 -18.08 37.05 27.84
CA VAL A 305 -18.44 37.12 29.28
C VAL A 305 -18.13 38.50 29.86
N VAL A 306 -16.90 38.97 29.70
CA VAL A 306 -16.40 40.25 30.24
C VAL A 306 -16.62 41.42 29.27
N GLY A 307 -16.83 41.11 27.99
CA GLY A 307 -17.15 42.08 26.93
C GLY A 307 -15.93 42.52 26.12
N TRP A 308 -16.13 42.60 24.80
CA TRP A 308 -15.10 42.88 23.80
C TRP A 308 -14.36 44.22 23.92
N THR A 309 -14.88 45.16 24.71
CA THR A 309 -14.25 46.48 24.97
C THR A 309 -13.19 46.45 26.07
N ALA A 310 -13.08 45.36 26.84
CA ALA A 310 -12.06 45.22 27.87
C ALA A 310 -10.66 45.24 27.22
N PRO A 311 -9.77 46.21 27.53
CA PRO A 311 -8.55 46.47 26.74
C PRO A 311 -7.61 45.27 26.59
N TRP A 312 -7.61 44.36 27.55
CA TRP A 312 -6.78 43.16 27.53
C TRP A 312 -7.23 42.13 26.47
N ILE A 313 -8.50 42.13 26.04
CA ILE A 313 -9.04 41.14 25.08
C ILE A 313 -8.51 41.41 23.66
N PRO A 314 -8.65 42.61 23.06
CA PRO A 314 -8.05 42.90 21.76
C PRO A 314 -6.52 42.76 21.76
N VAL A 315 -5.86 43.16 22.85
CA VAL A 315 -4.40 43.00 23.00
C VAL A 315 -4.00 41.53 22.99
N LEU A 316 -4.69 40.67 23.75
CA LEU A 316 -4.41 39.23 23.80
C LEU A 316 -4.68 38.56 22.44
N ILE A 317 -5.72 38.98 21.72
CA ILE A 317 -6.00 38.52 20.34
C ILE A 317 -4.83 38.90 19.41
N VAL A 318 -4.41 40.17 19.37
CA VAL A 318 -3.31 40.63 18.50
C VAL A 318 -1.99 39.91 18.84
N VAL A 319 -1.67 39.77 20.12
CA VAL A 319 -0.49 39.01 20.59
C VAL A 319 -0.57 37.54 20.16
N SER A 320 -1.73 36.91 20.32
CA SER A 320 -1.92 35.49 19.94
C SER A 320 -1.72 35.26 18.43
N PHE A 321 -2.22 36.15 17.57
CA PHE A 321 -1.95 36.10 16.13
C PHE A 321 -0.46 36.29 15.83
N GLY A 322 0.21 37.23 16.50
CA GLY A 322 1.66 37.41 16.38
C GLY A 322 2.46 36.15 16.73
N VAL A 323 2.07 35.45 17.80
CA VAL A 323 2.69 34.18 18.23
C VAL A 323 2.41 33.05 17.23
N ILE A 324 1.20 32.94 16.68
CA ILE A 324 0.86 31.93 15.66
C ILE A 324 1.60 32.20 14.34
N VAL A 325 1.79 33.46 13.96
CA VAL A 325 2.61 33.85 12.80
C VAL A 325 4.09 33.53 13.05
N ALA A 326 4.61 33.78 14.26
CA ALA A 326 5.97 33.39 14.64
C ALA A 326 6.16 31.87 14.60
N PHE A 327 5.17 31.08 15.04
CA PHE A 327 5.16 29.63 14.89
C PHE A 327 5.28 29.20 13.41
N PHE A 328 4.51 29.80 12.50
CA PHE A 328 4.58 29.47 11.07
C PHE A 328 5.97 29.73 10.48
N PHE A 329 6.58 30.88 10.78
CA PHE A 329 7.95 31.17 10.35
C PHE A 329 8.98 30.24 11.00
N TRP A 330 8.78 29.83 12.25
CA TRP A 330 9.63 28.86 12.94
C TRP A 330 9.56 27.46 12.30
N GLN A 331 8.35 26.94 12.01
CA GLN A 331 8.18 25.66 11.31
C GLN A 331 8.86 25.68 9.93
N ARG A 332 8.66 26.76 9.17
CA ARG A 332 9.29 26.94 7.85
C ARG A 332 10.81 27.03 7.96
N TYR A 333 11.34 27.71 8.98
CA TYR A 333 12.78 27.77 9.24
C TYR A 333 13.36 26.38 9.54
N LEU A 334 12.72 25.61 10.42
CA LEU A 334 13.15 24.24 10.73
C LEU A 334 13.17 23.37 9.47
N GLU A 335 12.08 23.39 8.69
CA GLU A 335 11.91 22.59 7.47
C GLU A 335 12.89 22.95 6.35
N GLN A 336 13.29 24.23 6.22
CA GLN A 336 14.15 24.70 5.12
C GLN A 336 15.65 24.81 5.48
N LYS A 337 16.00 24.96 6.77
CA LYS A 337 17.38 25.28 7.19
C LYS A 337 17.97 24.32 8.23
N THR A 338 17.24 23.30 8.66
CA THR A 338 17.74 22.35 9.67
C THR A 338 17.35 20.91 9.35
N ASN A 339 18.15 19.94 9.80
CA ASN A 339 17.78 18.52 9.74
C ASN A 339 16.89 18.08 10.92
N ARG A 340 16.27 19.01 11.66
CA ARG A 340 15.36 18.67 12.76
C ARG A 340 13.93 18.56 12.25
N PRO A 341 13.20 17.50 12.60
CA PRO A 341 11.84 17.32 12.10
C PRO A 341 10.90 18.36 12.74
N PRO A 342 10.16 19.17 11.94
CA PRO A 342 9.24 20.18 12.46
C PRO A 342 8.06 19.56 13.22
N LEU A 343 7.35 20.36 14.02
CA LEU A 343 6.09 19.96 14.64
C LEU A 343 5.02 19.67 13.56
N VAL A 344 4.94 20.55 12.55
CA VAL A 344 4.10 20.41 11.36
C VAL A 344 4.92 20.85 10.14
N LYS A 345 5.08 19.94 9.16
CA LYS A 345 5.73 20.24 7.87
C LYS A 345 4.87 21.27 7.11
N VAL A 346 5.39 22.47 6.84
CA VAL A 346 4.65 23.55 6.17
C VAL A 346 4.38 23.19 4.71
N SER A 347 5.26 22.39 4.09
CA SER A 347 5.08 21.84 2.74
C SER A 347 3.76 21.07 2.53
N ILE A 348 3.16 20.49 3.58
CA ILE A 348 1.87 19.80 3.49
C ILE A 348 0.78 20.76 2.98
N PHE A 349 0.82 22.03 3.39
CA PHE A 349 -0.14 23.05 2.98
C PHE A 349 0.05 23.55 1.54
N ASN A 350 1.15 23.17 0.85
CA ASN A 350 1.28 23.40 -0.58
C ASN A 350 0.29 22.52 -1.38
N ASN A 351 -0.17 21.40 -0.81
CA ASN A 351 -1.28 20.65 -1.39
C ASN A 351 -2.59 21.41 -1.15
N TRP A 352 -3.06 22.10 -2.18
CA TRP A 352 -4.24 22.97 -2.10
C TRP A 352 -5.51 22.24 -1.61
N ARG A 353 -5.66 20.93 -1.90
CA ARG A 353 -6.79 20.12 -1.42
C ARG A 353 -6.71 19.90 0.08
N PHE A 354 -5.51 19.62 0.61
CA PHE A 354 -5.30 19.46 2.05
C PHE A 354 -5.62 20.75 2.80
N THR A 355 -5.09 21.88 2.34
CA THR A 355 -5.35 23.20 2.93
C THR A 355 -6.84 23.56 2.89
N THR A 356 -7.51 23.31 1.76
CA THR A 356 -8.96 23.56 1.67
C THR A 356 -9.77 22.66 2.59
N VAL A 357 -9.37 21.41 2.84
CA VAL A 357 -10.03 20.52 3.81
C VAL A 357 -9.92 21.03 5.25
N MET A 358 -8.78 21.62 5.64
CA MET A 358 -8.64 22.27 6.96
C MET A 358 -9.58 23.49 7.09
N ILE A 359 -9.72 24.28 6.01
CA ILE A 359 -10.62 25.44 5.96
C ILE A 359 -12.09 24.99 6.04
N ILE A 360 -12.48 24.00 5.21
CA ILE A 360 -13.83 23.40 5.22
C ILE A 360 -14.18 22.93 6.64
N MET A 361 -13.28 22.18 7.29
CA MET A 361 -13.47 21.68 8.65
C MET A 361 -13.72 22.80 9.67
N GLY A 362 -12.98 23.91 9.57
CA GLY A 362 -13.17 25.08 10.43
C GLY A 362 -14.54 25.75 10.24
N PHE A 363 -14.91 26.10 9.00
CA PHE A 363 -16.23 26.69 8.71
C PHE A 363 -17.38 25.73 9.07
N PHE A 364 -17.21 24.44 8.77
CA PHE A 364 -18.23 23.42 9.03
C PHE A 364 -18.50 23.24 10.53
N PHE A 365 -17.47 22.99 11.36
CA PHE A 365 -17.67 22.85 12.81
C PHE A 365 -18.04 24.17 13.48
N GLY A 366 -17.57 25.29 12.94
CA GLY A 366 -18.03 26.63 13.30
C GLY A 366 -19.54 26.77 13.20
N GLY A 367 -20.08 26.55 11.99
CA GLY A 367 -21.52 26.67 11.74
C GLY A 367 -22.38 25.58 12.37
N PHE A 368 -21.87 24.35 12.49
CA PHE A 368 -22.61 23.26 13.15
C PHE A 368 -22.74 23.49 14.66
N ASN A 369 -21.66 23.91 15.34
CA ASN A 369 -21.72 24.16 16.78
C ASN A 369 -22.56 25.39 17.09
N ASN A 370 -22.42 26.45 16.30
CA ASN A 370 -23.18 27.68 16.47
C ASN A 370 -24.68 27.46 16.20
N TYR A 371 -25.06 26.61 15.23
CA TYR A 371 -26.45 26.14 15.06
C TYR A 371 -27.05 25.58 16.38
N LEU A 372 -26.34 24.68 17.07
CA LEU A 372 -26.83 24.05 18.31
C LEU A 372 -27.01 25.07 19.45
N ILE A 373 -26.12 26.06 19.53
CA ILE A 373 -26.21 27.15 20.52
C ILE A 373 -27.44 28.03 20.24
N TYR A 374 -27.62 28.48 18.99
CA TYR A 374 -28.77 29.32 18.62
C TYR A 374 -30.11 28.60 18.74
N ALA A 375 -30.17 27.29 18.48
CA ALA A 375 -31.36 26.49 18.75
C ALA A 375 -31.66 26.37 20.26
N THR A 376 -30.63 26.38 21.10
CA THR A 376 -30.79 26.41 22.57
C THR A 376 -31.35 27.75 23.02
N TYR A 377 -30.77 28.88 22.57
CA TYR A 377 -31.29 30.23 22.86
C TYR A 377 -32.72 30.43 22.34
N TYR A 378 -33.07 29.84 21.20
CA TYR A 378 -34.44 29.90 20.67
C TYR A 378 -35.44 29.18 21.57
N PHE A 379 -35.10 28.01 22.10
CA PHE A 379 -36.02 27.24 22.96
C PHE A 379 -36.04 27.73 24.42
N GLN A 380 -34.90 27.94 25.05
CA GLN A 380 -34.84 28.32 26.46
C GLN A 380 -35.11 29.82 26.63
N ASP A 381 -34.29 30.68 26.03
CA ASP A 381 -34.32 32.11 26.33
C ASP A 381 -35.46 32.87 25.62
N TYR A 382 -35.81 32.46 24.38
CA TYR A 382 -36.86 33.13 23.61
C TYR A 382 -38.25 32.50 23.78
N GLN A 383 -38.38 31.16 23.79
CA GLN A 383 -39.67 30.50 24.02
C GLN A 383 -40.01 30.26 25.51
N GLY A 384 -39.06 30.46 26.43
CA GLY A 384 -39.26 30.21 27.87
C GLY A 384 -39.38 28.72 28.22
N LEU A 385 -38.90 27.81 27.35
CA LEU A 385 -39.03 26.36 27.59
C LEU A 385 -38.03 25.88 28.64
N SER A 386 -38.47 24.98 29.51
CA SER A 386 -37.58 24.42 30.54
C SER A 386 -36.40 23.65 29.92
N PRO A 387 -35.26 23.49 30.63
CA PRO A 387 -34.13 22.70 30.15
C PRO A 387 -34.53 21.27 29.75
N LEU A 388 -35.47 20.65 30.48
CA LEU A 388 -36.04 19.35 30.16
C LEU A 388 -36.83 19.36 28.84
N GLN A 389 -37.69 20.36 28.62
CA GLN A 389 -38.44 20.51 27.37
C GLN A 389 -37.54 20.80 26.16
N THR A 390 -36.40 21.46 26.38
CA THR A 390 -35.36 21.66 25.37
C THR A 390 -34.59 20.37 25.09
N MET A 391 -34.21 19.59 26.12
CA MET A 391 -33.59 18.27 25.97
C MET A 391 -34.47 17.34 25.12
N LEU A 392 -35.78 17.27 25.38
CA LEU A 392 -36.72 16.47 24.59
C LEU A 392 -36.72 16.85 23.09
N ARG A 393 -36.57 18.14 22.77
CA ARG A 393 -36.47 18.64 21.39
C ARG A 393 -35.10 18.37 20.75
N PHE A 394 -34.07 18.09 21.54
CA PHE A 394 -32.75 17.70 21.06
C PHE A 394 -32.59 16.20 20.87
N ILE A 395 -33.46 15.33 21.43
CA ILE A 395 -33.40 13.86 21.25
C ILE A 395 -33.24 13.42 19.77
N PRO A 396 -33.93 14.04 18.77
CA PRO A 396 -33.76 13.65 17.37
C PRO A 396 -32.34 13.82 16.83
N THR A 397 -31.54 14.75 17.38
CA THR A 397 -30.11 14.91 17.02
C THR A 397 -29.31 13.63 17.33
N GLY A 398 -29.59 13.03 18.49
CA GLY A 398 -28.93 11.81 18.95
C GLY A 398 -29.35 10.57 18.17
N VAL A 399 -30.66 10.41 17.97
CA VAL A 399 -31.23 9.29 17.23
C VAL A 399 -30.81 9.34 15.76
N SER A 400 -30.83 10.52 15.12
CA SER A 400 -30.39 10.66 13.75
C SER A 400 -28.90 10.40 13.60
N GLY A 401 -28.05 10.91 14.49
CA GLY A 401 -26.59 10.67 14.44
C GLY A 401 -26.22 9.20 14.54
N PHE A 402 -26.84 8.47 15.48
CA PHE A 402 -26.68 7.02 15.57
C PHE A 402 -27.02 6.31 14.26
N VAL A 403 -28.18 6.61 13.67
CA VAL A 403 -28.63 6.00 12.40
C VAL A 403 -27.71 6.39 11.24
N VAL A 404 -27.34 7.67 11.14
CA VAL A 404 -26.47 8.22 10.08
C VAL A 404 -25.07 7.61 10.13
N ALA A 405 -24.53 7.31 11.31
CA ALA A 405 -23.22 6.69 11.43
C ALA A 405 -23.14 5.32 10.72
N PHE A 406 -24.17 4.47 10.85
CA PHE A 406 -24.24 3.19 10.13
C PHE A 406 -24.34 3.38 8.61
N PHE A 407 -25.23 4.28 8.16
CA PHE A 407 -25.40 4.56 6.74
C PHE A 407 -24.14 5.18 6.13
N THR A 408 -23.47 6.09 6.84
CA THR A 408 -22.22 6.71 6.39
C THR A 408 -21.14 5.65 6.22
N ALA A 409 -20.96 4.75 7.21
CA ALA A 409 -20.00 3.65 7.10
C ALA A 409 -20.25 2.76 5.88
N TYR A 410 -21.51 2.47 5.57
CA TYR A 410 -21.91 1.71 4.39
C TYR A 410 -21.63 2.47 3.08
N PHE A 411 -22.08 3.73 2.97
CA PHE A 411 -21.93 4.53 1.76
C PHE A 411 -20.48 4.91 1.47
N LEU A 412 -19.64 5.13 2.49
CA LEU A 412 -18.21 5.44 2.34
C LEU A 412 -17.42 4.29 1.66
N SER A 413 -18.01 3.10 1.54
CA SER A 413 -17.44 1.95 0.82
C SER A 413 -17.98 1.75 -0.61
N ARG A 414 -18.95 2.55 -1.05
CA ARG A 414 -19.69 2.35 -2.32
C ARG A 414 -19.94 3.61 -3.15
N VAL A 415 -20.00 4.78 -2.52
CA VAL A 415 -20.34 6.07 -3.14
C VAL A 415 -19.12 6.98 -3.06
N PRO A 416 -18.77 7.73 -4.12
CA PRO A 416 -17.65 8.66 -4.07
C PRO A 416 -17.78 9.69 -2.94
N THR A 417 -16.70 9.90 -2.18
CA THR A 417 -16.66 10.75 -0.99
C THR A 417 -17.21 12.15 -1.23
N PHE A 418 -17.05 12.69 -2.44
CA PHE A 418 -17.62 13.97 -2.87
C PHE A 418 -19.14 14.06 -2.64
N PHE A 419 -19.92 13.06 -3.07
CA PHE A 419 -21.37 13.11 -2.98
C PHE A 419 -21.85 13.06 -1.53
N ILE A 420 -21.19 12.24 -0.69
CA ILE A 420 -21.48 12.13 0.74
C ILE A 420 -21.16 13.47 1.44
N LEU A 421 -19.98 14.05 1.15
CA LEU A 421 -19.54 15.31 1.74
C LEU A 421 -20.42 16.49 1.32
N ALA A 422 -20.80 16.57 0.04
CA ALA A 422 -21.70 17.59 -0.48
C ALA A 422 -23.13 17.45 0.10
N PHE A 423 -23.67 16.23 0.18
CA PHE A 423 -24.96 15.95 0.81
C PHE A 423 -24.97 16.42 2.28
N GLY A 424 -23.93 16.08 3.05
CA GLY A 424 -23.81 16.51 4.45
C GLY A 424 -23.79 18.03 4.61
N HIS A 425 -23.05 18.73 3.75
CA HIS A 425 -23.01 20.19 3.76
C HIS A 425 -24.35 20.83 3.35
N VAL A 426 -25.07 20.26 2.37
CA VAL A 426 -26.42 20.71 2.01
C VAL A 426 -27.39 20.49 3.18
N ALA A 427 -27.34 19.34 3.86
CA ALA A 427 -28.22 19.03 5.00
C ALA A 427 -28.07 20.04 6.14
N VAL A 428 -26.83 20.35 6.57
CA VAL A 428 -26.60 21.33 7.64
C VAL A 428 -26.93 22.78 7.22
N CYS A 429 -26.71 23.13 5.94
CA CYS A 429 -27.16 24.41 5.38
C CYS A 429 -28.68 24.56 5.48
N ILE A 430 -29.45 23.53 5.09
CA ILE A 430 -30.90 23.52 5.23
C ILE A 430 -31.28 23.66 6.72
N ALA A 431 -30.66 22.88 7.61
CA ALA A 431 -30.93 22.97 9.05
C ALA A 431 -30.79 24.39 9.62
N ALA A 432 -29.75 25.13 9.20
CA ALA A 432 -29.55 26.54 9.59
C ALA A 432 -30.64 27.46 9.01
N VAL A 433 -31.01 27.28 7.73
CA VAL A 433 -32.09 28.07 7.09
C VAL A 433 -33.44 27.88 7.81
N LEU A 434 -33.76 26.68 8.27
CA LEU A 434 -35.03 26.39 8.97
C LEU A 434 -35.20 27.19 10.29
N TYR A 435 -34.12 27.70 10.90
CA TYR A 435 -34.19 28.64 12.04
C TYR A 435 -33.99 30.11 11.66
N ALA A 436 -33.40 30.40 10.50
CA ALA A 436 -33.15 31.75 10.01
C ALA A 436 -34.38 32.40 9.33
N VAL A 437 -35.22 31.59 8.68
CA VAL A 437 -36.44 32.04 7.98
C VAL A 437 -37.48 32.56 8.99
N PRO A 438 -38.24 33.64 8.67
CA PRO A 438 -39.22 34.23 9.58
C PRO A 438 -40.53 33.43 9.69
N ILE A 439 -40.44 32.18 10.17
CA ILE A 439 -41.59 31.32 10.49
C ILE A 439 -42.31 31.86 11.74
N PRO A 440 -43.66 31.85 11.79
CA PRO A 440 -44.42 32.23 12.99
C PRO A 440 -44.01 31.38 14.21
N PRO A 441 -43.65 31.98 15.36
CA PRO A 441 -43.25 31.25 16.57
C PRO A 441 -44.29 30.27 17.14
N THR A 442 -45.56 30.40 16.75
CA THR A 442 -46.67 29.50 17.09
C THR A 442 -46.69 28.19 16.29
N THR A 443 -45.79 28.03 15.31
CA THR A 443 -45.74 26.85 14.45
C THR A 443 -45.24 25.63 15.23
N SER A 444 -45.88 24.46 15.02
CA SER A 444 -45.50 23.22 15.70
C SER A 444 -44.05 22.83 15.47
N TYR A 445 -43.37 22.39 16.54
CA TYR A 445 -42.00 21.86 16.51
C TYR A 445 -41.80 20.79 15.43
N PHE A 446 -42.79 19.91 15.22
CA PHE A 446 -42.72 18.82 14.24
C PHE A 446 -42.70 19.28 12.78
N ALA A 447 -43.14 20.51 12.49
CA ALA A 447 -43.14 21.03 11.12
C ALA A 447 -41.75 21.52 10.66
N TRP A 448 -40.91 22.02 11.58
CA TRP A 448 -39.62 22.66 11.24
C TRP A 448 -38.48 22.24 12.18
N GLY A 449 -38.63 22.47 13.49
CA GLY A 449 -37.58 22.22 14.48
C GLY A 449 -37.12 20.76 14.52
N PHE A 450 -38.04 19.81 14.40
CA PHE A 450 -37.74 18.38 14.32
C PHE A 450 -36.84 18.02 13.12
N TRP A 451 -37.20 18.50 11.91
CA TRP A 451 -36.42 18.24 10.70
C TRP A 451 -35.07 18.94 10.70
N ALA A 452 -35.00 20.16 11.23
CA ALA A 452 -33.75 20.88 11.40
C ALA A 452 -32.79 20.12 12.33
N MET A 453 -33.28 19.60 13.46
CA MET A 453 -32.48 18.81 14.40
C MET A 453 -31.90 17.55 13.73
N ILE A 454 -32.71 16.82 12.96
CA ILE A 454 -32.26 15.66 12.17
C ILE A 454 -31.19 16.07 11.16
N LEU A 455 -31.49 17.05 10.30
CA LEU A 455 -30.62 17.47 9.20
C LEU A 455 -29.26 18.03 9.67
N SER A 456 -29.22 18.68 10.84
CA SER A 456 -27.98 19.21 11.40
C SER A 456 -26.94 18.11 11.66
N VAL A 457 -27.37 16.98 12.24
CA VAL A 457 -26.50 15.85 12.57
C VAL A 457 -26.27 14.92 11.38
N VAL A 458 -27.26 14.79 10.48
CA VAL A 458 -27.04 14.16 9.16
C VAL A 458 -25.86 14.83 8.45
N GLY A 459 -25.73 16.16 8.55
CA GLY A 459 -24.57 16.89 8.07
C GLY A 459 -23.28 16.57 8.82
N ALA A 460 -23.29 16.65 10.16
CA ALA A 460 -22.10 16.44 10.99
C ALA A 460 -21.47 15.05 10.83
N ASP A 461 -22.30 14.02 10.96
CA ASP A 461 -21.84 12.64 11.04
C ASP A 461 -21.53 12.03 9.66
N THR A 462 -21.91 12.70 8.57
CA THR A 462 -21.40 12.40 7.22
C THR A 462 -20.11 13.16 6.92
N ALA A 463 -20.03 14.45 7.22
CA ALA A 463 -18.91 15.30 6.83
C ALA A 463 -17.63 15.01 7.62
N TRP A 464 -17.70 14.84 8.94
CA TRP A 464 -16.51 14.64 9.77
C TRP A 464 -15.69 13.38 9.45
N PRO A 465 -16.29 12.16 9.31
CA PRO A 465 -15.52 10.99 8.88
C PRO A 465 -14.96 11.14 7.47
N CYS A 466 -15.68 11.80 6.54
CA CYS A 466 -15.17 12.06 5.19
C CYS A 466 -13.90 12.93 5.20
N LEU A 467 -13.93 14.05 5.93
CA LEU A 467 -12.79 14.96 6.05
C LEU A 467 -11.61 14.30 6.78
N THR A 468 -11.87 13.62 7.89
CA THR A 468 -10.84 12.93 8.70
C THR A 468 -10.18 11.78 7.92
N LEU A 469 -10.97 11.00 7.17
CA LEU A 469 -10.45 9.95 6.30
C LEU A 469 -9.59 10.54 5.17
N PHE A 470 -10.05 11.62 4.51
CA PHE A 470 -9.26 12.31 3.48
C PHE A 470 -7.92 12.82 4.03
N THR A 471 -7.90 13.42 5.22
CA THR A 471 -6.67 13.84 5.91
C THR A 471 -5.74 12.66 6.18
N SER A 472 -6.27 11.52 6.66
CA SER A 472 -5.46 10.29 6.86
C SER A 472 -4.87 9.74 5.56
N HIS A 473 -5.58 9.83 4.43
CA HIS A 473 -5.04 9.41 3.13
C HIS A 473 -4.05 10.40 2.51
N SER A 474 -4.09 11.68 2.91
CA SER A 474 -3.22 12.73 2.37
C SER A 474 -1.84 12.81 3.04
N LEU A 475 -1.55 11.94 4.02
CA LEU A 475 -0.37 11.99 4.86
C LEU A 475 0.33 10.62 4.92
N PRO A 476 1.67 10.59 5.08
CA PRO A 476 2.40 9.34 5.28
C PRO A 476 2.05 8.67 6.63
N ARG A 477 2.42 7.39 6.81
CA ARG A 477 2.14 6.63 8.05
C ARG A 477 2.79 7.23 9.30
N GLU A 478 3.91 7.94 9.13
CA GLU A 478 4.65 8.62 10.20
C GLU A 478 3.91 9.81 10.81
N ASP A 479 3.19 10.62 10.02
CA ASP A 479 2.55 11.87 10.45
C ASP A 479 1.02 11.75 10.69
N GLN A 480 0.51 10.53 10.85
CA GLN A 480 -0.93 10.28 10.96
C GLN A 480 -1.58 10.90 12.21
N ALA A 481 -0.87 10.95 13.35
CA ALA A 481 -1.44 11.54 14.57
C ALA A 481 -1.41 13.08 14.49
N VAL A 482 -0.35 13.67 13.93
CA VAL A 482 -0.32 15.12 13.57
C VAL A 482 -1.46 15.48 12.61
N GLY A 483 -1.76 14.62 11.62
CA GLY A 483 -2.92 14.78 10.74
C GLY A 483 -4.25 14.83 11.49
N GLY A 484 -4.47 13.87 12.40
CA GLY A 484 -5.63 13.85 13.28
C GLY A 484 -5.71 15.06 14.23
N ALA A 485 -4.56 15.58 14.67
CA ALA A 485 -4.49 16.79 15.47
C ALA A 485 -4.85 18.05 14.68
N LEU A 486 -4.33 18.19 13.45
CA LEU A 486 -4.60 19.33 12.58
C LEU A 486 -6.10 19.49 12.29
N ILE A 487 -6.76 18.43 11.80
CA ILE A 487 -8.18 18.49 11.44
C ILE A 487 -9.07 18.85 12.64
N ASN A 488 -8.80 18.30 13.83
CA ASN A 488 -9.54 18.65 15.04
C ASN A 488 -9.23 20.07 15.54
N SER A 489 -7.97 20.53 15.43
CA SER A 489 -7.58 21.90 15.80
C SER A 489 -8.28 22.94 14.93
N SER A 490 -8.33 22.72 13.61
CA SER A 490 -9.08 23.58 12.68
C SER A 490 -10.56 23.66 13.05
N GLY A 491 -11.18 22.53 13.42
CA GLY A 491 -12.56 22.50 13.91
C GLY A 491 -12.76 23.32 15.19
N MET A 492 -11.87 23.21 16.17
CA MET A 492 -11.97 23.97 17.43
C MET A 492 -11.80 25.47 17.24
N ILE A 493 -10.81 25.89 16.45
CA ILE A 493 -10.59 27.31 16.12
C ILE A 493 -11.83 27.86 15.39
N GLY A 494 -12.38 27.09 14.45
CA GLY A 494 -13.62 27.43 13.74
C GLY A 494 -14.82 27.67 14.66
N ARG A 495 -15.01 26.83 15.69
CA ARG A 495 -16.07 26.96 16.70
C ARG A 495 -15.99 28.28 17.47
N ALA A 496 -14.82 28.59 18.02
CA ALA A 496 -14.63 29.80 18.81
C ALA A 496 -14.81 31.08 17.98
N ILE A 497 -14.24 31.14 16.77
CA ILE A 497 -14.36 32.31 15.88
C ILE A 497 -15.80 32.48 15.39
N SER A 498 -16.47 31.40 14.98
CA SER A 498 -17.84 31.48 14.46
C SER A 498 -18.84 31.93 15.52
N LEU A 499 -18.71 31.44 16.76
CA LEU A 499 -19.55 31.85 17.88
C LEU A 499 -19.37 33.35 18.18
N ALA A 500 -18.12 33.82 18.31
CA ALA A 500 -17.83 35.24 18.55
C ALA A 500 -18.46 36.17 17.49
N ILE A 501 -18.34 35.81 16.21
CA ILE A 501 -18.94 36.57 15.09
C ILE A 501 -20.47 36.56 15.18
N ALA A 502 -21.09 35.39 15.40
CA ALA A 502 -22.54 35.27 15.47
C ALA A 502 -23.13 36.04 16.66
N THR A 503 -22.54 35.89 17.85
CA THR A 503 -22.98 36.59 19.07
C THR A 503 -22.81 38.10 18.96
N SER A 504 -21.74 38.59 18.32
CA SER A 504 -21.58 40.02 18.02
C SER A 504 -22.67 40.53 17.07
N ILE A 505 -23.02 39.76 16.03
CA ILE A 505 -24.07 40.14 15.07
C ILE A 505 -25.45 40.15 15.74
N GLN A 506 -25.80 39.08 16.48
CA GLN A 506 -27.03 39.01 17.29
C GLN A 506 -27.17 40.25 18.19
N SER A 507 -26.13 40.55 18.97
CA SER A 507 -26.13 41.65 19.94
C SER A 507 -26.29 43.00 19.24
N SER A 508 -25.61 43.23 18.10
CA SER A 508 -25.76 44.46 17.33
C SER A 508 -27.17 44.66 16.74
N VAL A 509 -27.82 43.57 16.28
CA VAL A 509 -29.19 43.62 15.76
C VAL A 509 -30.19 43.85 16.89
N MET A 510 -30.05 43.16 18.02
CA MET A 510 -30.88 43.41 19.21
C MET A 510 -30.74 44.85 19.70
N ALA A 511 -29.53 45.40 19.74
CA ALA A 511 -29.27 46.78 20.18
C ALA A 511 -29.93 47.81 19.24
N LYS A 512 -29.80 47.61 17.92
CA LYS A 512 -30.44 48.44 16.89
C LYS A 512 -31.96 48.42 17.01
N GLU A 513 -32.57 47.24 17.17
CA GLU A 513 -34.02 47.08 17.29
C GLU A 513 -34.56 47.62 18.63
N ARG A 514 -33.76 47.57 19.71
CA ARG A 514 -34.09 48.12 21.03
C ARG A 514 -33.78 49.63 21.17
N GLY A 515 -33.08 50.24 20.21
CA GLY A 515 -32.69 51.65 20.24
C GLY A 515 -31.64 52.00 21.30
N VAL A 516 -30.83 51.03 21.74
CA VAL A 516 -29.83 51.16 22.81
C VAL A 516 -28.42 50.86 22.32
N SER A 517 -27.40 51.14 23.15
CA SER A 517 -26.03 50.74 22.83
C SER A 517 -25.88 49.20 22.87
N VAL A 518 -24.82 48.67 22.24
CA VAL A 518 -24.52 47.23 22.31
C VAL A 518 -24.15 46.79 23.73
N GLN A 519 -23.70 47.71 24.59
CA GLN A 519 -23.39 47.44 26.00
C GLN A 519 -24.67 47.34 26.84
N ASP A 520 -25.67 48.16 26.51
CA ASP A 520 -26.95 48.25 27.23
C ASP A 520 -28.04 47.32 26.65
N VAL A 521 -27.70 46.49 25.66
CA VAL A 521 -28.68 45.67 24.93
C VAL A 521 -29.46 44.73 25.85
N GLY A 522 -28.81 44.19 26.87
CA GLY A 522 -29.39 43.20 27.79
C GLY A 522 -29.64 41.83 27.15
N PRO A 523 -30.05 40.82 27.94
CA PRO A 523 -30.22 39.44 27.48
C PRO A 523 -31.35 39.28 26.46
N VAL A 524 -31.41 38.09 25.86
CA VAL A 524 -32.60 37.60 25.15
C VAL A 524 -33.79 37.63 26.12
N LYS A 525 -34.95 38.07 25.63
CA LYS A 525 -36.20 38.14 26.41
C LYS A 525 -37.23 37.22 25.78
N GLU A 526 -38.04 36.59 26.62
CA GLU A 526 -39.12 35.70 26.18
C GLU A 526 -40.10 36.45 25.25
N TRP A 527 -40.41 35.86 24.10
CA TRP A 527 -41.38 36.34 23.10
C TRP A 527 -41.14 37.77 22.55
N ASP A 528 -39.97 38.36 22.80
CA ASP A 528 -39.57 39.71 22.39
C ASP A 528 -39.10 39.78 20.93
N ALA A 529 -39.70 40.68 20.13
CA ALA A 529 -39.41 40.77 18.69
C ALA A 529 -37.95 41.16 18.35
N PRO A 530 -37.33 42.17 19.01
CA PRO A 530 -35.89 42.42 18.91
C PRO A 530 -35.02 41.18 19.20
N SER A 531 -35.36 40.39 20.23
CA SER A 531 -34.65 39.14 20.54
C SER A 531 -34.74 38.12 19.42
N LEU A 532 -35.95 37.90 18.87
CA LEU A 532 -36.16 36.99 17.74
C LEU A 532 -35.39 37.44 16.49
N ASN A 533 -35.37 38.74 16.20
CA ASN A 533 -34.63 39.31 15.08
C ASN A 533 -33.11 39.14 15.27
N GLY A 534 -32.59 39.30 16.49
CA GLY A 534 -31.20 39.00 16.84
C GLY A 534 -30.82 37.53 16.64
N LEU A 535 -31.65 36.60 17.14
CA LEU A 535 -31.43 35.16 16.98
C LEU A 535 -31.48 34.74 15.51
N ARG A 536 -32.42 35.29 14.72
CA ARG A 536 -32.49 35.07 13.27
C ARG A 536 -31.28 35.64 12.54
N ALA A 537 -30.76 36.80 12.94
CA ALA A 537 -29.54 37.36 12.36
C ALA A 537 -28.34 36.43 12.59
N GLY A 538 -28.16 35.92 13.81
CA GLY A 538 -27.14 34.90 14.11
C GLY A 538 -27.33 33.61 13.30
N ALA A 539 -28.58 33.15 13.10
CA ALA A 539 -28.88 32.00 12.25
C ALA A 539 -28.59 32.25 10.75
N TRP A 540 -28.79 33.47 10.24
CA TRP A 540 -28.38 33.85 8.87
C TRP A 540 -26.85 33.92 8.72
N THR A 541 -26.14 34.46 9.71
CA THR A 541 -24.66 34.36 9.77
C THR A 541 -24.22 32.91 9.73
N ASN A 542 -24.91 32.04 10.48
CA ASN A 542 -24.62 30.61 10.54
C ASN A 542 -24.79 29.92 9.18
N PHE A 543 -25.88 30.22 8.47
CA PHE A 543 -26.08 29.74 7.11
C PHE A 543 -24.96 30.22 6.16
N GLY A 544 -24.54 31.48 6.25
CA GLY A 544 -23.43 32.01 5.44
C GLY A 544 -22.11 31.26 5.67
N ILE A 545 -21.76 30.98 6.93
CA ILE A 545 -20.59 30.20 7.34
C ILE A 545 -20.63 28.79 6.75
N LEU A 546 -21.77 28.10 6.85
CA LEU A 546 -21.96 26.75 6.30
C LEU A 546 -21.98 26.72 4.76
N PHE A 547 -22.54 27.76 4.13
CA PHE A 547 -22.57 27.91 2.68
C PHE A 547 -21.17 28.11 2.10
N ILE A 548 -20.28 28.83 2.79
CA ILE A 548 -18.86 28.92 2.43
C ILE A 548 -18.20 27.54 2.44
N ALA A 549 -18.44 26.72 3.48
CA ALA A 549 -17.94 25.35 3.53
C ALA A 549 -18.48 24.50 2.36
N LEU A 550 -19.78 24.58 2.05
CA LEU A 550 -20.40 23.91 0.91
C LEU A 550 -19.78 24.34 -0.43
N ALA A 551 -19.58 25.65 -0.64
CA ALA A 551 -18.97 26.19 -1.85
C ALA A 551 -17.53 25.70 -2.03
N LEU A 552 -16.74 25.64 -0.95
CA LEU A 552 -15.39 25.08 -0.94
C LEU A 552 -15.38 23.57 -1.22
N VAL A 553 -16.33 22.81 -0.67
CA VAL A 553 -16.50 21.37 -1.00
C VAL A 553 -16.78 21.19 -2.48
N VAL A 554 -17.75 21.92 -3.04
CA VAL A 554 -18.09 21.85 -4.47
C VAL A 554 -16.88 22.25 -5.32
N TYR A 555 -16.23 23.37 -5.02
CA TYR A 555 -15.07 23.84 -5.79
C TYR A 555 -13.89 22.85 -5.78
N THR A 556 -13.58 22.27 -4.62
CA THR A 556 -12.43 21.37 -4.41
C THR A 556 -12.64 20.00 -5.00
N PHE A 557 -13.86 19.45 -4.86
CA PHE A 557 -14.13 18.06 -5.17
C PHE A 557 -14.88 17.83 -6.50
N ARG A 558 -15.52 18.85 -7.11
CA ARG A 558 -16.25 18.72 -8.41
C ARG A 558 -15.45 18.09 -9.55
N ASN A 559 -14.16 18.45 -9.66
CA ASN A 559 -13.25 17.99 -10.71
C ASN A 559 -12.26 16.94 -10.19
N SER A 560 -12.50 16.37 -9.01
CA SER A 560 -11.72 15.20 -8.61
C SER A 560 -12.10 14.06 -9.55
N PRO A 561 -11.16 13.47 -10.31
CA PRO A 561 -11.45 12.26 -11.07
C PRO A 561 -12.04 11.26 -10.09
N LYS A 562 -13.15 10.60 -10.47
CA LYS A 562 -14.03 9.81 -9.57
C LYS A 562 -13.24 9.36 -8.36
N VAL A 563 -13.50 9.97 -7.19
CA VAL A 563 -13.03 9.41 -5.93
C VAL A 563 -13.91 8.20 -5.65
N HIS A 564 -13.77 7.16 -6.48
CA HIS A 564 -13.35 5.90 -5.91
C HIS A 564 -12.32 6.30 -4.86
N VAL A 565 -12.67 6.08 -3.59
CA VAL A 565 -11.67 5.55 -2.70
C VAL A 565 -11.04 4.44 -3.53
N ASN A 566 -9.79 4.63 -3.97
CA ASN A 566 -9.01 3.50 -4.46
C ASN A 566 -8.90 2.61 -3.22
N VAL A 567 -9.91 1.74 -3.08
CA VAL A 567 -9.67 0.34 -2.91
C VAL A 567 -8.59 0.08 -3.96
N ASN A 568 -7.34 0.03 -3.53
CA ASN A 568 -6.31 -0.66 -4.28
C ASN A 568 -6.78 -2.11 -4.27
N ILE A 569 -7.73 -2.41 -5.17
CA ILE A 569 -7.97 -3.75 -5.66
C ILE A 569 -6.68 -4.01 -6.41
N MET A 570 -5.73 -4.57 -5.68
CA MET A 570 -4.44 -4.99 -6.21
C MET A 570 -4.76 -5.89 -7.39
N ILE A 571 -4.43 -5.44 -8.60
CA ILE A 571 -4.78 -6.12 -9.83
C ILE A 571 -3.86 -7.34 -9.89
N ASP A 572 -4.43 -8.54 -9.97
CA ASP A 572 -3.62 -9.76 -9.96
C ASP A 572 -2.71 -9.81 -11.20
N ILE A 573 -3.25 -9.51 -12.40
CA ILE A 573 -2.46 -9.45 -13.65
C ILE A 573 -2.72 -8.17 -14.43
N VAL A 574 -1.67 -7.42 -14.76
CA VAL A 574 -1.73 -6.35 -15.76
C VAL A 574 -1.05 -6.79 -17.05
N LEU A 575 -1.78 -6.74 -18.16
CA LEU A 575 -1.25 -6.91 -19.50
C LEU A 575 -0.84 -5.55 -20.09
N LEU A 576 0.42 -5.20 -19.94
CA LEU A 576 1.02 -3.98 -20.46
C LEU A 576 1.41 -4.16 -21.93
N GLY A 577 0.78 -3.36 -22.81
CA GLY A 577 0.97 -3.46 -24.26
C GLY A 577 -0.16 -4.16 -25.01
N ALA A 578 -1.30 -4.41 -24.35
CA ALA A 578 -2.44 -5.20 -24.85
C ALA A 578 -2.92 -4.86 -26.28
N THR A 579 -2.71 -3.63 -26.77
CA THR A 579 -3.13 -3.23 -28.13
C THR A 579 -2.16 -3.61 -29.25
N GLY A 580 -0.95 -4.09 -28.93
CA GLY A 580 0.04 -4.60 -29.89
C GLY A 580 -0.31 -5.99 -30.43
N TYR A 581 0.47 -6.53 -31.37
CA TYR A 581 0.15 -7.82 -32.02
C TYR A 581 0.11 -8.99 -31.01
N THR A 582 1.24 -9.28 -30.35
CA THR A 582 1.31 -10.31 -29.29
C THR A 582 0.39 -9.98 -28.11
N GLY A 583 0.29 -8.69 -27.74
CA GLY A 583 -0.60 -8.21 -26.68
C GLY A 583 -2.08 -8.53 -26.94
N ARG A 584 -2.58 -8.38 -28.17
CA ARG A 584 -3.96 -8.73 -28.54
C ARG A 584 -4.22 -10.23 -28.43
N LEU A 585 -3.28 -11.05 -28.88
CA LEU A 585 -3.39 -12.52 -28.80
C LEU A 585 -3.37 -12.97 -27.32
N CYS A 586 -2.49 -12.39 -26.50
CA CYS A 586 -2.45 -12.61 -25.06
C CYS A 586 -3.76 -12.16 -24.38
N ALA A 587 -4.28 -10.97 -24.69
CA ALA A 587 -5.54 -10.47 -24.14
C ALA A 587 -6.74 -11.38 -24.49
N SER A 588 -6.79 -11.88 -25.73
CA SER A 588 -7.83 -12.81 -26.17
C SER A 588 -7.78 -14.15 -25.43
N TYR A 589 -6.57 -14.66 -25.18
CA TYR A 589 -6.37 -15.87 -24.39
C TYR A 589 -6.76 -15.66 -22.91
N MET A 590 -6.25 -14.58 -22.29
CA MET A 590 -6.58 -14.19 -20.91
C MET A 590 -8.08 -14.03 -20.68
N ALA A 591 -8.81 -13.45 -21.64
CA ALA A 591 -10.26 -13.29 -21.57
C ALA A 591 -11.01 -14.63 -21.41
N GLN A 592 -10.48 -15.69 -22.02
CA GLN A 592 -11.08 -17.03 -22.03
C GLN A 592 -10.69 -17.85 -20.80
N VAL A 593 -9.39 -17.84 -20.41
CA VAL A 593 -8.87 -18.79 -19.40
C VAL A 593 -8.74 -18.23 -18.00
N LEU A 594 -8.77 -16.90 -17.79
CA LEU A 594 -8.58 -16.35 -16.44
C LEU A 594 -9.75 -16.70 -15.51
N PRO A 595 -9.48 -17.37 -14.37
CA PRO A 595 -10.50 -17.72 -13.39
C PRO A 595 -11.30 -16.51 -12.91
N GLY A 596 -12.58 -16.69 -12.59
CA GLY A 596 -13.49 -15.61 -12.20
C GLY A 596 -13.10 -14.85 -10.91
N ASN A 597 -12.16 -15.38 -10.13
CA ASN A 597 -11.59 -14.75 -8.94
C ASN A 597 -10.26 -14.01 -9.19
N VAL A 598 -9.68 -14.07 -10.40
CA VAL A 598 -8.45 -13.34 -10.77
C VAL A 598 -8.83 -12.00 -11.41
N SER A 599 -8.44 -10.91 -10.77
CA SER A 599 -8.64 -9.56 -11.28
C SER A 599 -7.55 -9.20 -12.29
N TRP A 600 -7.92 -8.60 -13.43
CA TRP A 600 -6.91 -8.21 -14.42
C TRP A 600 -7.22 -6.88 -15.10
N ALA A 601 -6.22 -6.35 -15.81
CA ALA A 601 -6.36 -5.12 -16.59
C ALA A 601 -5.57 -5.16 -17.89
N ILE A 602 -6.08 -4.47 -18.90
CA ILE A 602 -5.35 -4.16 -20.14
C ILE A 602 -4.77 -2.75 -20.05
N ALA A 603 -3.45 -2.62 -20.27
CA ALA A 603 -2.71 -1.39 -20.08
C ALA A 603 -1.94 -0.90 -21.32
N GLY A 604 -1.78 0.41 -21.45
CA GLY A 604 -0.96 1.04 -22.49
C GLY A 604 -1.32 2.50 -22.82
N ARG A 605 -0.56 3.12 -23.73
CA ARG A 605 -0.60 4.57 -24.02
C ARG A 605 -1.90 5.13 -24.64
N SER A 606 -2.79 4.28 -25.16
CA SER A 606 -3.95 4.74 -25.95
C SER A 606 -5.27 4.21 -25.39
N LYS A 607 -5.93 5.03 -24.57
CA LYS A 607 -7.22 4.72 -23.94
C LYS A 607 -8.29 4.30 -24.96
N SER A 608 -8.36 4.98 -26.11
CA SER A 608 -9.34 4.67 -27.17
C SER A 608 -9.10 3.30 -27.80
N LYS A 609 -7.84 2.91 -28.04
CA LYS A 609 -7.50 1.57 -28.56
C LYS A 609 -7.76 0.47 -27.52
N LEU A 610 -7.48 0.72 -26.24
CA LEU A 610 -7.79 -0.22 -25.16
C LEU A 610 -9.31 -0.40 -25.01
N GLN A 611 -10.10 0.66 -25.05
CA GLN A 611 -11.56 0.60 -25.02
C GLN A 611 -12.16 -0.07 -26.27
N ALA A 612 -11.50 0.02 -27.42
CA ALA A 612 -11.88 -0.76 -28.60
C ALA A 612 -11.66 -2.26 -28.36
N LEU A 613 -10.47 -2.65 -27.88
CA LEU A 613 -10.14 -4.04 -27.57
C LEU A 613 -11.03 -4.64 -26.46
N HIS A 614 -11.35 -3.85 -25.43
CA HIS A 614 -12.24 -4.25 -24.33
C HIS A 614 -13.64 -4.65 -24.83
N ARG A 615 -14.19 -3.88 -25.79
CA ARG A 615 -15.47 -4.20 -26.45
C ARG A 615 -15.34 -5.33 -27.48
N GLU A 616 -14.23 -5.39 -28.22
CA GLU A 616 -13.91 -6.46 -29.18
C GLU A 616 -13.92 -7.83 -28.50
N LEU A 617 -13.35 -7.92 -27.29
CA LEU A 617 -13.28 -9.13 -26.46
C LEU A 617 -14.47 -9.30 -25.50
N GLN A 618 -15.51 -8.47 -25.59
CA GLN A 618 -16.73 -8.53 -24.77
C GLN A 618 -16.47 -8.59 -23.25
N LEU A 619 -15.50 -7.82 -22.76
CA LEU A 619 -15.07 -7.86 -21.37
C LEU A 619 -16.01 -7.09 -20.45
N GLU A 620 -16.38 -7.70 -19.32
CA GLU A 620 -17.18 -7.03 -18.28
C GLU A 620 -16.29 -6.28 -17.27
N GLU A 621 -16.68 -5.06 -16.89
CA GLU A 621 -16.16 -4.41 -15.69
C GLU A 621 -16.95 -4.91 -14.46
N PRO A 622 -16.31 -5.28 -13.34
CA PRO A 622 -14.92 -5.01 -12.98
C PRO A 622 -13.90 -6.12 -13.33
N LYS A 623 -14.30 -7.20 -14.04
CA LYS A 623 -13.44 -8.38 -14.29
C LYS A 623 -12.16 -8.00 -15.05
N CYS A 624 -12.26 -7.15 -16.07
CA CYS A 624 -11.11 -6.54 -16.75
C CYS A 624 -11.20 -5.01 -16.72
N THR A 625 -10.21 -4.36 -16.12
CA THR A 625 -10.12 -2.88 -16.08
C THR A 625 -9.32 -2.34 -17.28
N VAL A 626 -9.64 -1.13 -17.76
CA VAL A 626 -8.87 -0.43 -18.80
C VAL A 626 -7.94 0.63 -18.18
N TYR A 627 -6.62 0.41 -18.23
CA TYR A 627 -5.62 1.29 -17.62
C TYR A 627 -4.80 2.05 -18.68
N ALA A 628 -5.11 3.33 -18.89
CA ALA A 628 -4.34 4.18 -19.79
C ALA A 628 -3.30 4.99 -19.00
N LEU A 629 -2.02 4.86 -19.36
CA LEU A 629 -0.90 5.55 -18.71
C LEU A 629 0.07 6.13 -19.74
N ASP A 630 0.82 7.15 -19.32
CA ASP A 630 2.01 7.59 -20.05
C ASP A 630 3.16 6.61 -19.77
N LEU A 631 3.77 6.09 -20.83
CA LEU A 631 4.89 5.15 -20.76
C LEU A 631 6.25 5.86 -20.68
N ALA A 632 6.26 7.20 -20.72
CA ALA A 632 7.45 8.03 -20.54
C ALA A 632 7.59 8.60 -19.11
N SER A 633 6.62 8.37 -18.23
CA SER A 633 6.67 8.77 -16.81
C SER A 633 6.98 7.57 -15.92
N ASP A 634 8.15 7.60 -15.28
CA ASP A 634 8.55 6.60 -14.28
C ASP A 634 7.58 6.58 -13.10
N GLU A 635 6.96 7.71 -12.74
CA GLU A 635 5.92 7.78 -11.70
C GLU A 635 4.65 7.01 -12.09
N ALA A 636 4.17 7.17 -13.34
CA ALA A 636 2.98 6.49 -13.84
C ALA A 636 3.21 4.97 -13.97
N ILE A 637 4.42 4.56 -14.36
CA ILE A 637 4.84 3.14 -14.34
C ILE A 637 4.91 2.63 -12.90
N SER A 638 5.51 3.37 -11.98
CA SER A 638 5.61 3.00 -10.56
C SER A 638 4.22 2.88 -9.90
N GLU A 639 3.26 3.74 -10.22
CA GLU A 639 1.87 3.66 -9.73
C GLU A 639 1.16 2.40 -10.25
N LEU A 640 1.33 2.07 -11.53
CA LEU A 640 0.79 0.83 -12.11
C LEU A 640 1.39 -0.41 -11.43
N VAL A 641 2.72 -0.42 -11.23
CA VAL A 641 3.44 -1.53 -10.59
C VAL A 641 2.97 -1.72 -9.14
N LYS A 642 2.92 -0.65 -8.34
CA LYS A 642 2.43 -0.67 -6.94
C LYS A 642 0.96 -1.07 -6.78
N THR A 643 0.19 -1.11 -7.88
CA THR A 643 -1.20 -1.56 -7.90
C THR A 643 -1.38 -2.93 -8.55
N SER A 644 -0.29 -3.63 -8.87
CA SER A 644 -0.28 -4.93 -9.57
C SER A 644 0.50 -6.01 -8.79
N ARG A 645 0.07 -7.27 -8.89
CA ARG A 645 0.85 -8.44 -8.40
C ARG A 645 1.81 -8.96 -9.46
N VAL A 646 1.33 -9.13 -10.69
CA VAL A 646 2.13 -9.54 -11.84
C VAL A 646 1.91 -8.60 -13.02
N ILE A 647 2.99 -8.17 -13.67
CA ILE A 647 2.94 -7.46 -14.95
C ILE A 647 3.39 -8.41 -16.07
N ILE A 648 2.51 -8.64 -17.04
CA ILE A 648 2.87 -9.19 -18.35
C ILE A 648 3.21 -8.02 -19.26
N ASN A 649 4.46 -7.90 -19.69
CA ASN A 649 4.90 -6.86 -20.61
C ASN A 649 5.07 -7.41 -22.03
N THR A 650 4.35 -6.83 -23.00
CA THR A 650 4.47 -7.14 -24.43
C THR A 650 4.89 -5.93 -25.26
N ILE A 651 5.57 -4.94 -24.67
CA ILE A 651 6.02 -3.71 -25.34
C ILE A 651 7.49 -3.81 -25.76
N GLY A 652 7.73 -4.36 -26.95
CA GLY A 652 9.01 -4.31 -27.64
C GLY A 652 9.15 -3.13 -28.62
N PRO A 653 10.38 -2.68 -28.95
CA PRO A 653 11.66 -3.14 -28.38
C PRO A 653 11.82 -2.70 -26.93
N TYR A 654 12.32 -3.60 -26.09
CA TYR A 654 12.30 -3.46 -24.64
C TYR A 654 13.38 -2.48 -24.16
N ALA A 655 14.58 -2.52 -24.77
CA ALA A 655 15.71 -1.66 -24.43
C ALA A 655 15.47 -0.17 -24.67
N THR A 656 14.69 0.18 -25.71
CA THR A 656 14.50 1.56 -26.17
C THR A 656 13.12 2.14 -25.86
N THR A 657 12.20 1.34 -25.33
CA THR A 657 10.85 1.78 -24.94
C THR A 657 10.75 1.91 -23.42
N CYS A 658 9.94 1.09 -22.75
CA CYS A 658 9.70 1.17 -21.30
C CYS A 658 10.18 -0.08 -20.54
N GLY A 659 10.83 -1.06 -21.21
CA GLY A 659 11.21 -2.33 -20.59
C GLY A 659 12.07 -2.13 -19.33
N THR A 660 13.12 -1.33 -19.43
CA THR A 660 14.01 -1.01 -18.28
C THR A 660 13.26 -0.33 -17.13
N ALA A 661 12.37 0.62 -17.42
CA ALA A 661 11.62 1.35 -16.40
C ALA A 661 10.61 0.44 -15.67
N VAL A 662 9.93 -0.45 -16.39
CA VAL A 662 8.99 -1.41 -15.81
C VAL A 662 9.74 -2.46 -14.97
N ILE A 663 10.86 -3.01 -15.46
CA ILE A 663 11.66 -3.98 -14.69
C ILE A 663 12.24 -3.34 -13.43
N ARG A 664 12.80 -2.11 -13.52
CA ARG A 664 13.26 -1.35 -12.35
C ARG A 664 12.14 -1.24 -11.32
N ALA A 665 10.98 -0.75 -11.73
CA ALA A 665 9.86 -0.55 -10.83
C ALA A 665 9.38 -1.88 -10.22
N CYS A 666 9.29 -2.97 -10.98
CA CYS A 666 8.95 -4.30 -10.48
C CYS A 666 9.96 -4.77 -9.42
N ALA A 667 11.26 -4.72 -9.75
CA ALA A 667 12.36 -5.11 -8.87
C ALA A 667 12.38 -4.31 -7.56
N GLU A 668 12.14 -3.00 -7.61
CA GLU A 668 12.14 -2.12 -6.45
C GLU A 668 10.90 -2.28 -5.54
N ASN A 669 9.76 -2.73 -6.09
CA ASN A 669 8.48 -2.75 -5.37
C ASN A 669 7.99 -4.17 -5.01
N GLY A 670 8.71 -5.23 -5.38
CA GLY A 670 8.33 -6.61 -5.08
C GLY A 670 7.24 -7.18 -6.00
N THR A 671 6.93 -6.48 -7.11
CA THR A 671 5.93 -6.90 -8.10
C THR A 671 6.56 -7.86 -9.10
N ASP A 672 5.86 -8.95 -9.42
CA ASP A 672 6.36 -9.94 -10.38
C ASP A 672 6.24 -9.46 -11.82
N TYR A 673 7.04 -10.06 -12.69
CA TYR A 673 7.14 -9.63 -14.08
C TYR A 673 7.35 -10.83 -15.01
N VAL A 674 6.68 -10.77 -16.16
CA VAL A 674 6.84 -11.74 -17.26
C VAL A 674 6.91 -10.98 -18.58
N ASP A 675 7.92 -11.26 -19.42
CA ASP A 675 7.99 -10.74 -20.78
C ASP A 675 8.32 -11.80 -21.84
N CYS A 676 8.22 -11.40 -23.11
CA CYS A 676 8.70 -12.17 -24.26
C CYS A 676 9.82 -11.43 -24.99
N SER A 677 10.78 -10.86 -24.23
CA SER A 677 11.93 -10.13 -24.78
C SER A 677 12.89 -11.06 -25.53
N GLY A 678 13.56 -10.49 -26.54
CA GLY A 678 14.50 -11.20 -27.42
C GLY A 678 15.76 -10.39 -27.67
N GLU A 679 16.24 -9.68 -26.63
CA GLU A 679 17.29 -8.65 -26.72
C GLU A 679 18.46 -8.99 -25.77
N PRO A 680 19.36 -9.94 -26.13
CA PRO A 680 20.39 -10.50 -25.23
C PRO A 680 21.31 -9.48 -24.54
N ALA A 681 21.72 -8.43 -25.25
CA ALA A 681 22.56 -7.37 -24.67
C ALA A 681 21.81 -6.62 -23.55
N TRP A 682 20.54 -6.29 -23.78
CA TRP A 682 19.69 -5.65 -22.77
C TRP A 682 19.38 -6.59 -21.60
N MET A 683 19.13 -7.89 -21.86
CA MET A 683 18.94 -8.89 -20.79
C MET A 683 20.14 -8.96 -19.85
N ARG A 684 21.37 -8.98 -20.38
CA ARG A 684 22.61 -8.94 -19.60
C ARG A 684 22.68 -7.69 -18.71
N ASP A 685 22.41 -6.53 -19.28
CA ASP A 685 22.53 -5.24 -18.57
C ASP A 685 21.46 -5.09 -17.48
N ILE A 686 20.25 -5.63 -17.74
CA ILE A 686 19.15 -5.73 -16.77
C ILE A 686 19.49 -6.69 -15.63
N ILE A 687 20.01 -7.88 -15.93
CA ILE A 687 20.45 -8.86 -14.94
C ILE A 687 21.52 -8.25 -14.02
N ALA A 688 22.53 -7.59 -14.60
CA ALA A 688 23.62 -6.98 -13.84
C ALA A 688 23.15 -5.83 -12.93
N GLN A 689 22.11 -5.08 -13.32
CA GLN A 689 21.59 -3.96 -12.53
C GLN A 689 20.56 -4.37 -11.48
N TYR A 690 19.65 -5.31 -11.79
CA TYR A 690 18.43 -5.50 -11.01
C TYR A 690 18.25 -6.90 -10.39
N ASP A 691 19.07 -7.93 -10.69
CA ASP A 691 18.86 -9.28 -10.12
C ASP A 691 18.94 -9.27 -8.58
N THR A 692 19.95 -8.62 -8.01
CA THR A 692 20.09 -8.46 -6.55
C THR A 692 18.95 -7.66 -5.92
N ILE A 693 18.48 -6.60 -6.60
CA ILE A 693 17.36 -5.77 -6.12
C ILE A 693 16.08 -6.61 -6.10
N ALA A 694 15.83 -7.36 -7.18
CA ALA A 694 14.68 -8.24 -7.32
C ALA A 694 14.70 -9.43 -6.33
N CYS A 695 15.88 -10.00 -6.02
CA CYS A 695 16.04 -10.97 -4.94
C CYS A 695 15.67 -10.36 -3.58
N ASN A 696 16.19 -9.16 -3.26
CA ASN A 696 15.97 -8.50 -1.98
C ASN A 696 14.51 -8.08 -1.75
N SER A 697 13.76 -7.77 -2.81
CA SER A 697 12.33 -7.43 -2.73
C SER A 697 11.39 -8.63 -2.81
N GLY A 698 11.89 -9.83 -3.17
CA GLY A 698 11.08 -11.02 -3.42
C GLY A 698 10.35 -11.04 -4.77
N SER A 699 10.54 -10.02 -5.63
CA SER A 699 9.99 -10.03 -6.98
C SER A 699 10.56 -11.18 -7.83
N ARG A 700 9.69 -11.80 -8.63
CA ARG A 700 10.05 -12.87 -9.57
C ARG A 700 9.92 -12.35 -11.00
N ILE A 701 11.06 -12.16 -11.67
CA ILE A 701 11.14 -11.54 -13.00
C ILE A 701 11.54 -12.61 -14.02
N ILE A 702 10.56 -13.13 -14.77
CA ILE A 702 10.79 -14.13 -15.82
C ILE A 702 10.92 -13.43 -17.18
N MET A 703 12.13 -13.43 -17.73
CA MET A 703 12.39 -12.87 -19.07
C MET A 703 12.22 -13.96 -20.15
N THR A 704 11.84 -13.57 -21.36
CA THR A 704 11.78 -14.46 -22.53
C THR A 704 10.82 -15.66 -22.37
N ALA A 705 9.74 -15.50 -21.62
CA ALA A 705 8.67 -16.50 -21.41
C ALA A 705 7.73 -16.64 -22.63
N GLY A 706 8.30 -16.80 -23.83
CA GLY A 706 7.60 -17.03 -25.09
C GLY A 706 8.18 -18.19 -25.89
N TRP A 707 7.75 -18.31 -27.16
CA TRP A 707 8.18 -19.41 -28.05
C TRP A 707 9.70 -19.53 -28.21
N ALA A 708 10.43 -18.41 -28.14
CA ALA A 708 11.87 -18.37 -28.39
C ALA A 708 12.74 -19.02 -27.29
N ALA A 709 12.19 -19.35 -26.12
CA ALA A 709 12.94 -20.06 -25.07
C ALA A 709 12.13 -21.08 -24.26
N VAL A 710 10.82 -20.88 -24.04
CA VAL A 710 10.02 -21.80 -23.19
C VAL A 710 10.09 -23.26 -23.64
N PRO A 711 9.96 -23.61 -24.94
CA PRO A 711 10.06 -25.01 -25.36
C PRO A 711 11.43 -25.63 -25.08
N ALA A 712 12.52 -24.90 -25.34
CA ALA A 712 13.88 -25.37 -25.10
C ALA A 712 14.19 -25.48 -23.60
N ASP A 713 14.05 -24.38 -22.86
CA ASP A 713 14.42 -24.27 -21.45
C ASP A 713 13.63 -25.23 -20.55
N LEU A 714 12.33 -25.36 -20.80
CA LEU A 714 11.47 -26.25 -20.02
C LEU A 714 11.70 -27.73 -20.38
N SER A 715 12.01 -28.05 -21.64
CA SER A 715 12.34 -29.43 -22.04
C SER A 715 13.69 -29.87 -21.48
N VAL A 716 14.70 -29.01 -21.48
CA VAL A 716 16.00 -29.28 -20.85
C VAL A 716 15.83 -29.48 -19.34
N TYR A 717 15.07 -28.61 -18.66
CA TYR A 717 14.76 -28.75 -17.24
C TYR A 717 14.08 -30.09 -16.93
N LEU A 718 13.06 -30.48 -17.70
CA LEU A 718 12.36 -31.75 -17.54
C LEU A 718 13.27 -32.96 -17.79
N ALA A 719 14.13 -32.90 -18.80
CA ALA A 719 15.05 -33.98 -19.12
C ALA A 719 16.10 -34.17 -18.01
N ALA A 720 16.70 -33.08 -17.53
CA ALA A 720 17.66 -33.09 -16.42
C ALA A 720 17.03 -33.60 -15.12
N LEU A 721 15.82 -33.15 -14.81
CA LEU A 721 15.04 -33.60 -13.65
C LEU A 721 14.66 -35.09 -13.76
N LYS A 722 14.33 -35.59 -14.97
CA LYS A 722 14.04 -37.01 -15.20
C LYS A 722 15.30 -37.86 -15.04
N LEU A 723 16.45 -37.43 -15.55
CA LEU A 723 17.73 -38.12 -15.36
C LEU A 723 18.11 -38.22 -13.88
N GLN A 724 18.05 -37.10 -13.16
CA GLN A 724 18.41 -37.07 -11.74
C GLN A 724 17.43 -37.82 -10.84
N ARG A 725 16.12 -37.79 -11.11
CA ARG A 725 15.12 -38.52 -10.30
C ARG A 725 15.04 -40.02 -10.62
N HIS A 726 15.31 -40.42 -11.87
CA HIS A 726 15.17 -41.83 -12.29
C HIS A 726 16.48 -42.61 -12.18
N PHE A 727 17.61 -41.97 -12.45
CA PHE A 727 18.93 -42.63 -12.46
C PHE A 727 19.89 -42.13 -11.39
N TYR A 728 19.56 -41.05 -10.65
CA TYR A 728 20.49 -40.36 -9.74
C TYR A 728 21.80 -39.92 -10.43
N LEU A 729 21.71 -39.62 -11.73
CA LEU A 729 22.82 -39.16 -12.54
C LEU A 729 22.58 -37.72 -13.01
N PRO A 730 23.60 -36.85 -12.92
CA PRO A 730 23.54 -35.53 -13.52
C PRO A 730 23.51 -35.62 -15.05
N THR A 731 23.13 -34.52 -15.70
CA THR A 731 23.14 -34.43 -17.16
C THR A 731 24.57 -34.14 -17.68
N ARG A 732 24.96 -34.73 -18.81
CA ARG A 732 26.22 -34.42 -19.50
C ARG A 732 26.01 -33.47 -20.67
N GLU A 733 25.03 -33.79 -21.52
CA GLU A 733 24.76 -33.06 -22.75
C GLU A 733 23.27 -33.07 -23.06
N VAL A 734 22.77 -31.94 -23.57
CA VAL A 734 21.41 -31.82 -24.10
C VAL A 734 21.43 -31.14 -25.47
N LEU A 735 20.78 -31.77 -26.44
CA LEU A 735 20.51 -31.21 -27.75
C LEU A 735 19.00 -30.96 -27.89
N VAL A 736 18.60 -29.70 -28.05
CA VAL A 736 17.23 -29.32 -28.43
C VAL A 736 17.15 -29.25 -29.95
N CYS A 737 16.19 -29.94 -30.54
CA CYS A 737 15.93 -29.95 -31.97
C CYS A 737 14.52 -29.42 -32.26
N LEU A 738 14.43 -28.31 -32.99
CA LEU A 738 13.19 -27.91 -33.67
C LEU A 738 12.95 -28.89 -34.83
N GLU A 739 12.10 -29.90 -34.59
CA GLU A 739 11.84 -31.01 -35.50
C GLU A 739 10.98 -30.59 -36.70
N ASP A 740 9.95 -29.78 -36.44
CA ASP A 740 9.01 -29.33 -37.46
C ASP A 740 8.39 -27.99 -37.06
N VAL A 741 8.14 -27.12 -38.04
CA VAL A 741 7.56 -25.80 -37.81
C VAL A 741 6.84 -25.29 -39.05
N ARG A 742 5.64 -24.75 -38.83
CA ARG A 742 4.91 -23.96 -39.80
C ARG A 742 4.48 -22.66 -39.14
N GLY A 743 5.10 -21.55 -39.56
CA GLY A 743 4.90 -20.23 -38.95
C GLY A 743 5.19 -19.08 -39.92
N SER A 744 5.10 -17.85 -39.42
CA SER A 744 5.38 -16.62 -40.18
C SER A 744 5.94 -15.54 -39.27
N PHE A 745 6.67 -14.56 -39.82
CA PHE A 745 7.21 -13.45 -39.03
C PHE A 745 6.21 -12.29 -38.86
N SER A 746 6.24 -11.65 -37.70
CA SER A 746 5.55 -10.38 -37.45
C SER A 746 6.45 -9.19 -37.83
N GLY A 747 5.85 -8.01 -38.05
CA GLY A 747 6.61 -6.77 -38.24
C GLY A 747 7.42 -6.36 -37.01
N GLY A 748 7.03 -6.82 -35.81
CA GLY A 748 7.83 -6.62 -34.58
C GLY A 748 9.13 -7.43 -34.62
N SER A 749 9.05 -8.71 -34.98
CA SER A 749 10.23 -9.58 -35.12
C SER A 749 11.16 -9.12 -36.24
N LEU A 750 10.61 -8.67 -37.37
CA LEU A 750 11.40 -8.09 -38.46
C LEU A 750 12.09 -6.78 -38.04
N SER A 751 11.39 -5.91 -37.29
CA SER A 751 11.97 -4.68 -36.75
C SER A 751 13.10 -5.00 -35.76
N SER A 752 12.95 -6.02 -34.93
CA SER A 752 13.99 -6.46 -33.99
C SER A 752 15.23 -6.94 -34.75
N LEU A 753 15.06 -7.76 -35.80
CA LEU A 753 16.14 -8.22 -36.67
C LEU A 753 16.90 -7.05 -37.34
N CYS A 754 16.19 -6.02 -37.78
CA CYS A 754 16.79 -4.79 -38.32
C CYS A 754 17.51 -3.91 -37.28
N SER A 755 17.25 -4.13 -35.98
CA SER A 755 17.83 -3.41 -34.85
C SER A 755 18.95 -4.18 -34.14
N LEU A 756 19.21 -5.44 -34.52
CA LEU A 756 20.35 -6.21 -34.00
C LEU A 756 21.66 -5.59 -34.45
N GLU A 757 22.43 -5.07 -33.49
CA GLU A 757 23.87 -4.97 -33.66
C GLU A 757 24.49 -6.38 -33.64
N PRO A 758 25.51 -6.66 -34.47
CA PRO A 758 26.14 -7.98 -34.53
C PRO A 758 27.07 -8.20 -33.32
N VAL A 759 26.48 -8.33 -32.13
CA VAL A 759 27.17 -8.64 -30.88
C VAL A 759 27.13 -10.15 -30.68
N ASN A 760 28.28 -10.81 -30.82
CA ASN A 760 28.41 -12.22 -30.45
C ASN A 760 28.43 -12.31 -28.92
N ILE A 761 27.43 -12.98 -28.35
CA ILE A 761 27.20 -13.06 -26.91
C ILE A 761 27.42 -14.52 -26.50
N ALA A 762 28.41 -14.75 -25.64
CA ALA A 762 28.82 -16.09 -25.23
C ALA A 762 27.70 -16.82 -24.46
N PRO A 763 27.52 -18.15 -24.62
CA PRO A 763 26.38 -18.88 -24.04
C PRO A 763 26.20 -18.66 -22.52
N PHE A 764 27.29 -18.68 -21.75
CA PHE A 764 27.25 -18.49 -20.30
C PHE A 764 27.27 -17.01 -19.85
N SER A 765 27.14 -16.03 -20.76
CA SER A 765 27.21 -14.60 -20.40
C SER A 765 26.08 -14.12 -19.49
N LEU A 766 24.93 -14.80 -19.53
CA LEU A 766 23.79 -14.55 -18.64
C LEU A 766 23.79 -15.46 -17.41
N SER A 767 24.75 -16.37 -17.27
CA SER A 767 24.83 -17.28 -16.12
C SER A 767 25.42 -16.58 -14.90
N PRO A 768 24.86 -16.77 -13.68
CA PRO A 768 25.52 -16.34 -12.45
C PRO A 768 26.82 -17.12 -12.17
N VAL A 769 27.02 -18.27 -12.82
CA VAL A 769 28.24 -19.08 -12.76
C VAL A 769 28.96 -18.98 -14.12
N SER A 770 30.10 -18.30 -14.16
CA SER A 770 30.90 -18.16 -15.39
C SER A 770 31.67 -19.44 -15.73
N ARG A 771 31.79 -19.76 -17.02
CA ARG A 771 32.69 -20.79 -17.56
C ARG A 771 33.59 -20.19 -18.64
N THR A 772 34.85 -20.62 -18.70
CA THR A 772 35.76 -20.23 -19.78
C THR A 772 35.47 -21.00 -21.06
N GLU A 773 35.85 -20.45 -22.22
CA GLU A 773 35.68 -21.15 -23.51
C GLU A 773 36.33 -22.55 -23.51
N GLN A 774 37.47 -22.73 -22.83
CA GLN A 774 38.11 -24.04 -22.68
C GLN A 774 37.31 -25.02 -21.79
N GLN A 775 36.57 -24.54 -20.79
CA GLN A 775 35.67 -25.36 -19.98
C GLN A 775 34.38 -25.73 -20.73
N VAL A 776 33.97 -24.92 -21.70
CA VAL A 776 32.82 -25.19 -22.58
C VAL A 776 33.23 -26.12 -23.75
N ALA A 777 34.45 -25.96 -24.26
CA ALA A 777 35.01 -26.74 -25.36
C ALA A 777 35.38 -28.19 -25.00
N LYS A 778 35.12 -28.67 -23.77
CA LYS A 778 35.22 -30.08 -23.38
C LYS A 778 34.05 -30.90 -23.94
N THR A 779 34.04 -30.97 -25.27
CA THR A 779 33.36 -31.91 -26.18
C THR A 779 32.16 -32.65 -25.60
N GLY A 780 30.99 -32.37 -26.17
CA GLY A 780 29.82 -33.23 -26.06
C GLY A 780 30.11 -34.68 -26.46
N VAL A 781 29.23 -35.58 -26.03
CA VAL A 781 29.23 -37.01 -26.35
C VAL A 781 28.59 -37.25 -27.72
N LEU A 782 27.71 -36.36 -28.18
CA LEU A 782 27.10 -36.40 -29.50
C LEU A 782 28.12 -36.10 -30.62
N PRO A 783 27.95 -36.67 -31.83
CA PRO A 783 28.79 -36.35 -32.98
C PRO A 783 28.82 -34.84 -33.25
N PRO A 784 30.01 -34.21 -33.37
CA PRO A 784 30.10 -32.77 -33.60
C PRO A 784 29.61 -32.37 -35.01
N PRO A 785 29.21 -31.10 -35.22
CA PRO A 785 28.94 -30.59 -36.57
C PRO A 785 30.19 -30.66 -37.45
N ASN A 786 29.97 -30.84 -38.75
CA ASN A 786 31.04 -30.73 -39.74
C ASN A 786 31.41 -29.26 -40.04
N ALA A 787 32.41 -29.05 -40.91
CA ALA A 787 32.88 -27.71 -41.30
C ALA A 787 31.83 -26.81 -42.00
N PHE A 788 30.66 -27.35 -42.35
CA PHE A 788 29.52 -26.62 -42.92
C PHE A 788 28.38 -26.42 -41.91
N ASP A 789 28.63 -26.69 -40.62
CA ASP A 789 27.65 -26.60 -39.53
C ASP A 789 26.43 -27.52 -39.71
N VAL A 790 26.67 -28.68 -40.36
CA VAL A 790 25.70 -29.77 -40.45
C VAL A 790 26.12 -30.87 -39.47
N GLN A 791 25.21 -31.21 -38.55
CA GLN A 791 25.36 -32.27 -37.56
C GLN A 791 24.40 -33.42 -37.90
N THR A 792 24.78 -34.66 -37.58
CA THR A 792 23.89 -35.83 -37.75
C THR A 792 23.88 -36.63 -36.45
N VAL A 793 22.68 -36.91 -35.94
CA VAL A 793 22.45 -37.64 -34.69
C VAL A 793 21.40 -38.71 -34.96
N ASP A 794 21.67 -39.97 -34.61
CA ASP A 794 20.85 -41.11 -35.03
C ASP A 794 19.38 -40.98 -34.61
N GLU A 795 19.10 -40.45 -33.41
CA GLU A 795 17.75 -40.27 -32.90
C GLU A 795 16.99 -39.10 -33.54
N LEU A 796 17.69 -38.09 -34.08
CA LEU A 796 17.11 -36.80 -34.49
C LEU A 796 17.25 -36.51 -35.99
N GLY A 797 18.14 -37.20 -36.70
CA GLY A 797 18.39 -37.05 -38.14
C GLY A 797 19.48 -36.02 -38.47
N VAL A 798 19.31 -35.33 -39.60
CA VAL A 798 20.24 -34.30 -40.08
C VAL A 798 19.82 -32.92 -39.55
N LEU A 799 20.77 -32.19 -38.98
CA LEU A 799 20.57 -31.02 -38.15
C LEU A 799 21.45 -29.84 -38.61
N VAL A 800 20.96 -28.61 -38.41
CA VAL A 800 21.70 -27.35 -38.55
C VAL A 800 21.46 -26.45 -37.34
N GLU A 801 22.27 -25.40 -37.13
CA GLU A 801 22.00 -24.37 -36.10
C GLU A 801 20.56 -23.81 -36.19
N SER A 802 19.85 -23.77 -35.05
CA SER A 802 18.49 -23.20 -34.94
C SER A 802 18.50 -21.68 -35.19
N THR A 803 17.44 -21.14 -35.80
CA THR A 803 17.25 -19.68 -35.91
C THR A 803 17.10 -18.99 -34.56
N HIS A 804 16.84 -19.74 -33.49
CA HIS A 804 16.73 -19.24 -32.11
C HIS A 804 17.93 -19.64 -31.24
N ALA A 805 18.93 -20.34 -31.78
CA ALA A 805 19.99 -20.97 -31.00
C ALA A 805 20.65 -20.02 -29.99
N GLN A 806 20.98 -18.79 -30.40
CA GLN A 806 21.58 -17.80 -29.51
C GLN A 806 20.70 -17.42 -28.31
N ILE A 807 19.37 -17.33 -28.47
CA ILE A 807 18.42 -17.05 -27.38
C ILE A 807 18.25 -18.28 -26.50
N GLU A 808 18.12 -19.46 -27.11
CA GLU A 808 17.94 -20.73 -26.40
C GLU A 808 19.18 -21.05 -25.55
N GLU A 809 20.38 -20.87 -26.10
CA GLU A 809 21.66 -21.09 -25.41
C GLU A 809 21.84 -20.19 -24.20
N ILE A 810 21.66 -18.87 -24.32
CA ILE A 810 21.86 -17.96 -23.19
C ILE A 810 20.83 -18.15 -22.07
N VAL A 811 19.60 -18.57 -22.40
CA VAL A 811 18.56 -18.84 -21.40
C VAL A 811 18.83 -20.18 -20.72
N VAL A 812 19.11 -21.26 -21.47
CA VAL A 812 19.41 -22.58 -20.91
C VAL A 812 20.70 -22.56 -20.08
N CYS A 813 21.75 -21.88 -20.54
CA CYS A 813 22.97 -21.70 -19.76
C CYS A 813 22.77 -20.83 -18.51
N ARG A 814 21.82 -19.87 -18.51
CA ARG A 814 21.41 -19.16 -17.28
C ARG A 814 20.65 -20.09 -16.33
N SER A 815 19.73 -20.91 -16.84
CA SER A 815 19.03 -21.93 -16.03
C SER A 815 20.03 -22.87 -15.36
N TRP A 816 21.00 -23.40 -16.13
CA TRP A 816 22.11 -24.18 -15.58
C TRP A 816 22.77 -23.47 -14.40
N GLY A 817 23.21 -22.22 -14.57
CA GLY A 817 23.90 -21.48 -13.52
C GLY A 817 23.03 -21.16 -12.29
N LEU A 818 21.72 -20.94 -12.48
CA LEU A 818 20.77 -20.72 -11.38
C LEU A 818 20.54 -21.99 -10.52
N TYR A 819 20.66 -23.19 -11.11
CA TYR A 819 20.54 -24.47 -10.40
C TYR A 819 21.90 -25.04 -9.94
N ALA A 820 23.01 -24.70 -10.60
CA ALA A 820 24.38 -25.19 -10.30
C ALA A 820 25.20 -24.25 -9.38
N GLY A 821 24.68 -23.06 -9.06
CA GLY A 821 25.33 -22.13 -8.14
C GLY A 821 25.55 -22.73 -6.75
N HIS A 822 26.64 -22.34 -6.09
CA HIS A 822 26.94 -22.71 -4.71
C HIS A 822 26.67 -21.52 -3.78
N GLY A 823 25.69 -21.62 -2.87
CA GLY A 823 25.34 -20.56 -1.92
C GLY A 823 23.83 -20.40 -1.70
N SER A 824 23.44 -19.47 -0.84
CA SER A 824 22.04 -19.25 -0.41
C SER A 824 21.08 -18.76 -1.51
N GLY A 825 21.60 -18.36 -2.67
CA GLY A 825 20.82 -17.93 -3.84
C GLY A 825 20.69 -19.00 -4.95
N SER A 826 21.05 -20.25 -4.67
CA SER A 826 20.93 -21.37 -5.61
C SER A 826 19.58 -22.08 -5.50
N LEU A 827 19.09 -22.64 -6.61
CA LEU A 827 17.82 -23.37 -6.69
C LEU A 827 17.94 -24.88 -6.39
N SER A 828 19.01 -25.29 -5.70
CA SER A 828 19.57 -26.66 -5.59
C SER A 828 18.61 -27.82 -5.23
N PRO A 829 18.97 -29.09 -5.54
CA PRO A 829 20.25 -29.55 -6.12
C PRO A 829 20.19 -30.33 -7.47
N GLU A 830 21.23 -30.13 -8.28
CA GLU A 830 21.95 -31.19 -9.04
C GLU A 830 21.26 -31.96 -10.18
N GLY A 831 20.30 -31.36 -10.91
CA GLY A 831 19.80 -31.97 -12.17
C GLY A 831 20.79 -31.94 -13.35
N TYR A 832 21.51 -30.83 -13.51
CA TYR A 832 22.18 -30.52 -14.77
C TYR A 832 23.64 -30.97 -14.88
N GLY A 833 24.37 -31.19 -13.78
CA GLY A 833 25.80 -31.56 -13.80
C GLY A 833 26.80 -30.40 -14.02
N GLU A 834 28.04 -30.60 -13.58
CA GLU A 834 29.15 -29.63 -13.78
C GLU A 834 29.62 -29.60 -15.24
N ASP A 835 29.73 -30.76 -15.87
CA ASP A 835 30.16 -30.92 -17.26
C ASP A 835 29.02 -30.72 -18.29
N PHE A 836 27.90 -30.09 -17.89
CA PHE A 836 26.76 -29.80 -18.75
C PHE A 836 27.16 -29.08 -20.04
N PHE A 837 26.70 -29.60 -21.17
CA PHE A 837 26.80 -28.97 -22.49
C PHE A 837 25.41 -28.86 -23.13
N PHE A 838 25.14 -27.76 -23.83
CA PHE A 838 23.86 -27.51 -24.50
C PHE A 838 24.09 -27.09 -25.95
N SER A 839 23.23 -27.55 -26.84
CA SER A 839 23.17 -27.06 -28.23
C SER A 839 21.73 -27.00 -28.73
N SER A 840 21.42 -26.01 -29.58
CA SER A 840 20.12 -25.90 -30.25
C SER A 840 20.24 -26.04 -31.76
N ARG A 841 19.38 -26.91 -32.32
CA ARG A 841 19.38 -27.31 -33.72
C ARG A 841 17.99 -27.27 -34.34
N MET A 842 17.96 -27.29 -35.66
CA MET A 842 16.75 -27.45 -36.46
C MET A 842 16.92 -28.64 -37.42
N LYS A 843 15.89 -29.46 -37.55
CA LYS A 843 15.88 -30.65 -38.42
C LYS A 843 15.77 -30.25 -39.89
N CYS A 844 16.54 -30.93 -40.74
CA CYS A 844 16.50 -30.80 -42.18
C CYS A 844 16.21 -32.16 -42.83
N SER A 845 15.60 -32.14 -44.02
CA SER A 845 15.25 -33.36 -44.76
C SER A 845 16.46 -34.15 -45.25
N ASN A 846 17.61 -33.50 -45.47
CA ASN A 846 18.90 -34.10 -45.83
C ASN A 846 20.03 -33.05 -45.70
N ALA A 847 21.28 -33.50 -45.91
CA ALA A 847 22.47 -32.63 -45.80
C ALA A 847 22.53 -31.51 -46.86
N VAL A 848 21.85 -31.65 -48.00
CA VAL A 848 21.81 -30.62 -49.05
C VAL A 848 20.82 -29.52 -48.69
N SER A 849 19.64 -29.86 -48.19
CA SER A 849 18.67 -28.86 -47.70
C SER A 849 19.20 -28.11 -46.47
N ALA A 850 19.90 -28.81 -45.57
CA ALA A 850 20.68 -28.22 -44.48
C ALA A 850 21.67 -27.14 -44.97
N LEU A 851 22.54 -27.48 -45.93
CA LEU A 851 23.53 -26.55 -46.48
C LEU A 851 22.88 -25.35 -47.19
N MET A 852 21.80 -25.57 -47.96
CA MET A 852 21.06 -24.50 -48.62
C MET A 852 20.37 -23.57 -47.61
N PHE A 853 19.78 -24.11 -46.55
CA PHE A 853 19.15 -23.31 -45.50
C PHE A 853 20.19 -22.45 -44.77
N ARG A 854 21.32 -23.05 -44.34
CA ARG A 854 22.40 -22.33 -43.66
C ARG A 854 23.00 -21.21 -44.51
N THR A 855 23.27 -21.48 -45.78
CA THR A 855 23.84 -20.48 -46.70
C THR A 855 22.85 -19.36 -47.03
N SER A 856 21.58 -19.67 -47.31
CA SER A 856 20.55 -18.66 -47.59
C SER A 856 20.23 -17.79 -46.39
N LEU A 857 20.11 -18.36 -45.19
CA LEU A 857 19.89 -17.62 -43.94
C LEU A 857 21.07 -16.69 -43.62
N SER A 858 22.31 -17.17 -43.79
CA SER A 858 23.51 -16.35 -43.60
C SER A 858 23.58 -15.19 -44.60
N LEU A 859 23.29 -15.45 -45.88
CA LEU A 859 23.23 -14.39 -46.90
C LEU A 859 22.14 -13.36 -46.60
N LEU A 860 20.94 -13.79 -46.22
CA LEU A 860 19.83 -12.90 -45.88
C LEU A 860 20.14 -12.03 -44.66
N THR A 861 20.66 -12.63 -43.59
CA THR A 861 21.02 -11.91 -42.35
C THR A 861 22.15 -10.92 -42.62
N ASN A 862 23.18 -11.30 -43.37
CA ASN A 862 24.24 -10.38 -43.80
C ASN A 862 23.70 -9.25 -44.69
N ALA A 863 22.76 -9.52 -45.59
CA ALA A 863 22.15 -8.47 -46.42
C ALA A 863 21.37 -7.45 -45.59
N ILE A 864 20.50 -7.89 -44.67
CA ILE A 864 19.73 -6.98 -43.81
C ILE A 864 20.64 -6.19 -42.86
N THR A 865 21.63 -6.85 -42.25
CA THR A 865 22.52 -6.21 -41.27
C THR A 865 23.60 -5.35 -41.90
N LYS A 866 24.12 -5.65 -43.10
CA LYS A 866 25.26 -4.92 -43.70
C LYS A 866 24.91 -4.03 -44.90
N VAL A 867 23.73 -4.15 -45.51
CA VAL A 867 23.34 -3.37 -46.71
C VAL A 867 22.18 -2.41 -46.37
N PRO A 868 22.44 -1.10 -46.14
CA PRO A 868 21.41 -0.16 -45.67
C PRO A 868 20.14 -0.05 -46.54
N PRO A 869 20.22 -0.08 -47.89
CA PRO A 869 19.01 -0.14 -48.73
C PRO A 869 18.12 -1.36 -48.48
N VAL A 870 18.71 -2.53 -48.24
CA VAL A 870 17.98 -3.78 -47.94
C VAL A 870 17.31 -3.68 -46.57
N ARG A 871 18.02 -3.15 -45.56
CA ARG A 871 17.47 -2.88 -44.22
C ARG A 871 16.28 -1.94 -44.26
N TYR A 872 16.39 -0.84 -45.02
CA TYR A 872 15.32 0.14 -45.21
C TYR A 872 14.09 -0.45 -45.92
N LEU A 873 14.31 -1.29 -46.95
CA LEU A 873 13.22 -1.96 -47.65
C LEU A 873 12.51 -2.96 -46.73
N ALA A 874 13.27 -3.80 -46.01
CA ALA A 874 12.72 -4.78 -45.07
C ALA A 874 11.83 -4.11 -44.02
N ALA A 875 12.29 -3.02 -43.39
CA ALA A 875 11.53 -2.26 -42.40
C ALA A 875 10.20 -1.67 -42.93
N ARG A 876 10.00 -1.57 -44.25
CA ARG A 876 8.74 -1.12 -44.88
C ARG A 876 7.78 -2.23 -45.27
N VAL A 877 8.24 -3.47 -45.45
CA VAL A 877 7.39 -4.59 -45.92
C VAL A 877 6.41 -5.07 -44.85
N LEU A 878 6.82 -5.08 -43.57
CA LEU A 878 5.98 -5.44 -42.43
C LEU A 878 6.11 -4.40 -41.31
N PRO A 879 5.20 -3.40 -41.23
CA PRO A 879 5.25 -2.36 -40.21
C PRO A 879 5.10 -2.91 -38.77
N PRO A 880 5.72 -2.29 -37.74
CA PRO A 880 5.56 -2.70 -36.35
C PRO A 880 4.09 -2.77 -35.91
N GLY A 881 3.71 -3.87 -35.26
CA GLY A 881 2.33 -4.15 -34.84
C GLY A 881 1.47 -4.91 -35.88
N THR A 882 2.03 -5.24 -37.05
CA THR A 882 1.43 -6.17 -38.01
C THR A 882 1.96 -7.60 -37.85
N GLY A 883 1.21 -8.59 -38.33
CA GLY A 883 1.60 -10.01 -38.34
C GLY A 883 0.64 -10.85 -39.20
N PRO A 884 0.83 -12.19 -39.28
CA PRO A 884 0.05 -13.06 -40.14
C PRO A 884 -1.46 -12.97 -39.88
N SER A 885 -2.27 -13.15 -40.93
CA SER A 885 -3.74 -13.17 -40.86
C SER A 885 -4.26 -14.39 -40.08
N GLU A 886 -5.52 -14.35 -39.65
CA GLU A 886 -6.10 -15.45 -38.88
C GLU A 886 -6.19 -16.75 -39.69
N GLU A 887 -6.51 -16.66 -40.98
CA GLU A 887 -6.57 -17.80 -41.91
C GLU A 887 -5.21 -18.49 -42.05
N ALA A 888 -4.11 -17.72 -42.10
CA ALA A 888 -2.76 -18.29 -42.16
C ALA A 888 -2.45 -19.08 -40.87
N ARG A 889 -2.72 -18.46 -39.71
CA ARG A 889 -2.45 -19.04 -38.38
C ARG A 889 -3.16 -20.36 -38.11
N LYS A 890 -4.33 -20.61 -38.70
CA LYS A 890 -5.11 -21.86 -38.55
C LYS A 890 -4.35 -23.13 -39.00
N SER A 891 -3.27 -22.98 -39.78
CA SER A 891 -2.41 -24.08 -40.24
C SER A 891 -1.05 -24.14 -39.57
N HIS A 892 -0.76 -23.24 -38.62
CA HIS A 892 0.53 -23.12 -37.97
C HIS A 892 0.67 -24.09 -36.79
N TYR A 893 1.89 -24.57 -36.56
CA TYR A 893 2.26 -25.45 -35.45
C TYR A 893 3.78 -25.45 -35.29
N PHE A 894 4.27 -26.00 -34.17
CA PHE A 894 5.68 -26.33 -34.01
C PHE A 894 5.87 -27.58 -33.13
N LYS A 895 7.01 -28.26 -33.32
CA LYS A 895 7.43 -29.45 -32.58
C LYS A 895 8.90 -29.38 -32.25
N TYR A 896 9.25 -29.59 -30.99
CA TYR A 896 10.62 -29.78 -30.52
C TYR A 896 10.80 -31.22 -30.01
N ARG A 897 11.99 -31.77 -30.24
CA ARG A 897 12.50 -32.99 -29.60
C ARG A 897 13.81 -32.66 -28.92
N THR A 898 13.92 -33.00 -27.64
CA THR A 898 15.09 -32.71 -26.80
C THR A 898 15.71 -34.03 -26.38
N LEU A 899 16.96 -34.26 -26.76
CA LEU A 899 17.73 -35.44 -26.38
C LEU A 899 18.71 -35.07 -25.27
N ALA A 900 18.56 -35.66 -24.09
CA ALA A 900 19.48 -35.52 -22.97
C ALA A 900 20.24 -36.83 -22.70
N ILE A 901 21.53 -36.69 -22.39
CA ILE A 901 22.46 -37.78 -22.10
C ILE A 901 22.95 -37.62 -20.66
N ALA A 902 22.91 -38.69 -19.87
CA ALA A 902 23.44 -38.71 -18.51
C ALA A 902 24.98 -38.66 -18.48
N ASP A 903 25.55 -38.03 -17.44
CA ASP A 903 26.95 -38.22 -17.09
C ASP A 903 27.12 -39.51 -16.28
N SER A 904 27.33 -40.61 -16.98
CA SER A 904 27.59 -41.93 -16.39
C SER A 904 29.06 -42.16 -16.00
N LYS A 905 29.94 -41.14 -16.12
CA LYS A 905 31.40 -41.25 -15.95
C LYS A 905 32.05 -42.41 -16.73
N GLY A 906 31.48 -42.74 -17.89
CA GLY A 906 31.96 -43.80 -18.78
C GLY A 906 31.32 -45.18 -18.56
N ALA A 907 30.32 -45.32 -17.69
CA ALA A 907 29.55 -46.56 -17.60
C ALA A 907 28.58 -46.72 -18.79
N GLU A 908 28.59 -47.89 -19.41
CA GLU A 908 27.62 -48.31 -20.42
C GLU A 908 26.62 -49.34 -19.86
N PRO A 909 25.35 -49.34 -20.33
CA PRO A 909 24.77 -48.39 -21.28
C PRO A 909 24.49 -47.02 -20.65
N VAL A 910 24.72 -45.94 -21.41
CA VAL A 910 24.46 -44.56 -20.94
C VAL A 910 22.96 -44.26 -20.98
N PRO A 911 22.33 -43.85 -19.86
CA PRO A 911 20.93 -43.44 -19.86
C PRO A 911 20.69 -42.20 -20.73
N LYS A 912 19.62 -42.26 -21.54
CA LYS A 912 19.16 -41.18 -22.42
C LYS A 912 17.70 -40.87 -22.13
N VAL A 913 17.33 -39.59 -22.17
CA VAL A 913 15.95 -39.12 -22.02
C VAL A 913 15.58 -38.29 -23.24
N GLU A 914 14.40 -38.55 -23.80
CA GLU A 914 13.77 -37.71 -24.82
C GLU A 914 12.63 -36.89 -24.19
N VAL A 915 12.55 -35.60 -24.54
CA VAL A 915 11.38 -34.76 -24.27
C VAL A 915 10.81 -34.26 -25.59
N LYS A 916 9.56 -34.61 -25.88
CA LYS A 916 8.80 -34.08 -27.02
C LYS A 916 7.94 -32.92 -26.52
N PHE A 917 7.97 -31.79 -27.23
CA PHE A 917 7.17 -30.61 -26.92
C PHE A 917 6.49 -30.14 -28.20
N ALA A 918 5.16 -30.18 -28.26
CA ALA A 918 4.39 -29.81 -29.44
C ALA A 918 3.25 -28.83 -29.12
N TYR A 919 2.94 -27.97 -30.07
CA TYR A 919 1.81 -27.04 -29.99
C TYR A 919 1.12 -26.92 -31.35
N GLY A 920 -0.18 -27.24 -31.38
CA GLY A 920 -1.03 -27.21 -32.57
C GLY A 920 -1.53 -25.81 -32.95
N GLY A 921 -0.67 -24.80 -32.89
CA GLY A 921 -1.06 -23.42 -33.20
C GLY A 921 0.11 -22.49 -33.52
N ASP A 922 -0.21 -21.23 -33.78
CA ASP A 922 0.77 -20.20 -34.16
C ASP A 922 1.71 -19.81 -33.00
N PRO A 923 3.04 -19.65 -33.26
CA PRO A 923 4.01 -19.26 -32.24
C PRO A 923 3.73 -17.97 -31.44
N TYR A 924 3.04 -16.97 -32.00
CA TYR A 924 2.65 -15.77 -31.25
C TYR A 924 1.45 -16.04 -30.35
N VAL A 925 0.56 -16.96 -30.74
CA VAL A 925 -0.52 -17.44 -29.87
C VAL A 925 0.08 -18.23 -28.70
N PHE A 926 1.00 -19.17 -28.97
CA PHE A 926 1.75 -19.86 -27.92
C PHE A 926 2.46 -18.88 -26.98
N THR A 927 3.06 -17.81 -27.50
CA THR A 927 3.68 -16.78 -26.65
C THR A 927 2.65 -16.12 -25.73
N GLY A 928 1.44 -15.80 -26.21
CA GLY A 928 0.35 -15.33 -25.37
C GLY A 928 -0.10 -16.35 -24.31
N VAL A 929 -0.13 -17.64 -24.64
CA VAL A 929 -0.42 -18.75 -23.72
C VAL A 929 0.65 -18.85 -22.64
N ALA A 930 1.93 -18.92 -23.03
CA ALA A 930 3.06 -19.07 -22.12
C ALA A 930 3.16 -17.91 -21.13
N LEU A 931 3.03 -16.65 -21.60
CA LEU A 931 3.00 -15.46 -20.74
C LEU A 931 1.86 -15.52 -19.71
N THR A 932 0.66 -15.92 -20.14
CA THR A 932 -0.52 -15.99 -19.26
C THR A 932 -0.38 -17.09 -18.21
N GLN A 933 0.07 -18.27 -18.61
CA GLN A 933 0.27 -19.39 -17.69
C GLN A 933 1.43 -19.12 -16.73
N ALA A 934 2.52 -18.48 -17.18
CA ALA A 934 3.60 -18.05 -16.31
C ALA A 934 3.12 -17.06 -15.23
N ALA A 935 2.33 -16.05 -15.61
CA ALA A 935 1.74 -15.11 -14.65
C ALA A 935 0.81 -15.81 -13.64
N LEU A 936 0.02 -16.79 -14.07
CA LEU A 936 -0.82 -17.59 -13.17
C LEU A 936 0.01 -18.45 -12.19
N VAL A 937 1.16 -19.00 -12.63
CA VAL A 937 2.10 -19.72 -11.75
C VAL A 937 2.69 -18.78 -10.69
N LEU A 938 3.05 -17.55 -11.06
CA LEU A 938 3.58 -16.54 -10.11
C LEU A 938 2.53 -16.02 -9.12
N LEU A 939 1.24 -16.10 -9.47
CA LEU A 939 0.14 -15.71 -8.57
C LEU A 939 -0.27 -16.77 -7.55
N GLN A 940 -0.12 -18.07 -7.91
CA GLN A 940 -0.81 -19.18 -7.25
C GLN A 940 0.12 -20.32 -6.82
N GLY A 941 1.33 -20.42 -7.37
CA GLY A 941 2.24 -21.54 -7.15
C GLY A 941 3.28 -21.30 -6.06
N VAL A 942 3.95 -22.37 -5.66
CA VAL A 942 5.23 -22.31 -4.93
C VAL A 942 6.26 -23.04 -5.79
N THR A 943 7.17 -22.28 -6.39
CA THR A 943 8.12 -22.78 -7.41
C THR A 943 9.56 -22.42 -7.03
N PRO A 944 10.59 -22.94 -7.73
CA PRO A 944 11.97 -22.49 -7.54
C PRO A 944 12.11 -20.96 -7.59
N ALA A 945 11.39 -20.27 -8.48
CA ALA A 945 11.33 -18.81 -8.52
C ALA A 945 10.91 -18.18 -7.18
N HIS A 946 9.94 -18.76 -6.48
CA HIS A 946 9.46 -18.29 -5.17
C HIS A 946 10.48 -18.50 -4.03
N LYS A 947 11.46 -19.40 -4.20
CA LYS A 947 12.51 -19.62 -3.20
C LYS A 947 13.63 -18.59 -3.27
N ARG A 948 13.96 -18.08 -4.48
CA ARG A 948 15.09 -17.18 -4.73
C ARG A 948 14.68 -15.72 -4.95
N GLY A 949 13.57 -15.49 -5.67
CA GLY A 949 13.33 -14.21 -6.32
C GLY A 949 14.38 -13.89 -7.40
N GLY A 950 14.43 -12.62 -7.79
CA GLY A 950 15.40 -12.12 -8.76
C GLY A 950 14.93 -12.21 -10.21
N ILE A 951 15.90 -12.07 -11.12
CA ILE A 951 15.71 -12.27 -12.55
C ILE A 951 16.00 -13.72 -12.90
N LEU A 952 15.08 -14.37 -13.59
CA LEU A 952 14.99 -15.82 -13.70
C LEU A 952 14.59 -16.23 -15.13
N THR A 953 14.63 -17.54 -15.36
CA THR A 953 14.29 -18.19 -16.62
C THR A 953 12.96 -18.95 -16.50
N PRO A 954 12.30 -19.32 -17.61
CA PRO A 954 11.09 -20.16 -17.58
C PRO A 954 11.22 -21.46 -16.76
N ALA A 955 12.39 -22.10 -16.74
CA ALA A 955 12.68 -23.28 -15.93
C ALA A 955 12.54 -23.04 -14.41
N ALA A 956 12.66 -21.79 -13.93
CA ALA A 956 12.43 -21.46 -12.52
C ALA A 956 10.94 -21.51 -12.11
N LEU A 957 10.02 -21.57 -13.08
CA LEU A 957 8.59 -21.81 -12.82
C LEU A 957 8.30 -23.31 -12.54
N GLY A 958 9.22 -24.21 -12.87
CA GLY A 958 9.19 -25.62 -12.49
C GLY A 958 8.02 -26.44 -13.05
N GLU A 959 7.73 -27.57 -12.40
CA GLU A 959 6.72 -28.56 -12.85
C GLU A 959 5.27 -28.03 -12.82
N GLU A 960 4.98 -27.01 -12.00
CA GLU A 960 3.68 -26.33 -11.96
C GLU A 960 3.37 -25.65 -13.31
N PHE A 961 4.38 -25.04 -13.95
CA PHE A 961 4.21 -24.44 -15.28
C PHE A 961 3.97 -25.49 -16.38
N VAL A 962 4.65 -26.64 -16.30
CA VAL A 962 4.41 -27.80 -17.18
C VAL A 962 2.98 -28.28 -17.04
N THR A 963 2.50 -28.41 -15.80
CA THR A 963 1.13 -28.87 -15.48
C THR A 963 0.08 -27.93 -16.07
N ARG A 964 0.32 -26.61 -16.01
CA ARG A 964 -0.57 -25.61 -16.62
C ARG A 964 -0.53 -25.56 -18.14
N LEU A 965 0.65 -25.71 -18.75
CA LEU A 965 0.77 -25.77 -20.22
C LEU A 965 0.08 -27.03 -20.81
N LYS A 966 0.05 -28.14 -20.06
CA LYS A 966 -0.68 -29.37 -20.41
C LYS A 966 -2.21 -29.28 -20.25
N GLN A 967 -2.76 -28.19 -19.73
CA GLN A 967 -4.21 -28.05 -19.60
C GLN A 967 -4.88 -28.00 -20.98
N PRO A 968 -6.10 -28.56 -21.16
CA PRO A 968 -6.79 -28.56 -22.45
C PRO A 968 -6.93 -27.17 -23.08
N GLU A 969 -7.08 -26.14 -22.24
CA GLU A 969 -7.18 -24.74 -22.65
C GLU A 969 -5.83 -24.16 -23.12
N ALA A 970 -4.70 -24.69 -22.66
CA ALA A 970 -3.37 -24.27 -23.09
C ALA A 970 -2.88 -25.04 -24.33
N GLY A 971 -3.32 -26.30 -24.50
CA GLY A 971 -3.15 -27.06 -25.75
C GLY A 971 -1.69 -27.44 -26.08
N VAL A 972 -0.82 -27.55 -25.07
CA VAL A 972 0.58 -27.97 -25.25
C VAL A 972 0.74 -29.44 -24.90
N GLU A 973 1.29 -30.20 -25.84
CA GLU A 973 1.64 -31.61 -25.65
C GLU A 973 3.10 -31.69 -25.18
N ILE A 974 3.35 -32.32 -24.02
CA ILE A 974 4.71 -32.51 -23.49
C ILE A 974 4.86 -33.95 -23.00
N GLU A 975 5.70 -34.74 -23.66
CA GLU A 975 5.99 -36.14 -23.32
C GLU A 975 7.45 -36.27 -22.89
N VAL A 976 7.71 -37.10 -21.87
CA VAL A 976 9.06 -37.34 -21.32
C VAL A 976 9.28 -38.84 -21.27
N GLU A 977 10.21 -39.35 -22.08
CA GLU A 977 10.46 -40.77 -22.30
C GLU A 977 11.91 -41.13 -21.99
N VAL A 978 12.15 -42.34 -21.47
CA VAL A 978 13.48 -42.91 -21.32
C VAL A 978 13.80 -43.72 -22.59
N LEU A 979 14.95 -43.49 -23.20
CA LEU A 979 15.34 -44.20 -24.42
C LEU A 979 16.14 -45.47 -24.10
N GLY A 980 15.54 -46.62 -24.38
CA GLY A 980 16.20 -47.92 -24.40
C GLY A 980 15.54 -48.97 -23.51
N LYS A 981 15.05 -50.07 -24.12
CA LYS A 981 14.25 -51.13 -23.47
C LYS A 981 14.88 -51.81 -22.23
N GLN A 982 16.18 -51.67 -22.05
CA GLN A 982 16.91 -52.18 -20.89
C GLN A 982 16.66 -51.36 -19.60
N PHE A 983 16.16 -50.13 -19.74
CA PHE A 983 15.86 -49.23 -18.62
C PHE A 983 14.38 -49.24 -18.20
N ASP A 984 13.48 -49.87 -18.97
CA ASP A 984 12.03 -49.98 -18.66
C ASP A 984 11.70 -50.83 -17.41
N ARG A 985 12.72 -51.36 -16.71
CA ARG A 985 12.60 -52.27 -15.55
C ARG A 985 13.37 -51.81 -14.31
N LEU A 986 13.92 -50.59 -14.35
CA LEU A 986 14.62 -49.91 -13.24
C LEU A 986 13.79 -48.71 -12.82
#